data_AF-A0AA39XAD8-F1
#
_entry.id   AF-A0AA39XAD8-F1
#
_cell.length_a   1.000
_cell.length_b   1.000
_cell.length_c   1.000
_cell.angle_alpha   90.00
_cell.angle_beta   90.00
_cell.angle_gamma   90.00
#
_symmetry.space_group_name_H-M   'P 1'
#
loop_
_entity.id
_entity.type
_entity.pdbx_description
1 polymer ?
#
loop_
_entity_poly.entity_id
_entity_poly.type
_entity_poly.pdbx_seq_one_letter_code
_entity_poly.pdbx_strand_id
1 'polypeptide(L)'
;MLPRQLPRQRLPRLLAPNSLTRCSVGRRNLTLCLARASVLPPTTTRHSAPQLHAHSFSRNGCSPLLSNFSTNAALGKQKGQGFFDALVEPLSEEEVKANQKKKEAEETDVKEAKSSSSDSPSDANGKGAPESPDGKGSAAGGGASSGSGSDGSGDGGKRGRKPSDKALTKPVVPDVYPQVMALPIAKRPLFPGYYKAITIRDPNVAAAVTEMIKRGQPYVGAFLFKDENADGDVILNKNDVYDVGVFAQITSAFPMKDATGDGTSLTAILYPHQPIPKATEEVPPKGDVVASFEESAVAPKPDPNQKPYDPTSFLKKYPVTLVNVENLTEEPYDAKSPIIRALTNEIVNVFKEVASMNSLFRDQIATFSMSQSTGNVMNEPAKLADFAAAVASGEFEELQEVLSTLNVERRMHKALTLLKKELINAQLQSKITKDVEKNITKRQRDYWLGEQVKAIQKELGVSSDGRDKLVEKFRERANKLAMPEAVRKVFNDELNKLAHLEPTASEFNVTRNYLDWLTQIPWGQKSAENFGIQNARAVLDEDHYGLKDVKDRILEFIAVGKLRGTVEGKILCFVGPPGVGKTSIGKSIARALNRKYYRFSVGGLTDVAEIKGHRRTYVGALPGRVIQALKKCKTENPLILIDEIDKIGRGYQGDPSSALLELLDPEQNSSFLDHYLDVPVDLSKVLFVCTANITHTIPQPLLDRMEVISLSGYVADEKMAIAEKYLAPQAQDLAGLKNVDVNLSKEALEELIKSYCRESGVRNLKKQIEKVYRKSALKIVQDLGEEVLPESEALTEEGKAALEESEKQKAALEELDKQSESGESTTTTESEEATEKETAEKPRVPLKVPDSVHVVINKDNLKDYVGPPVYISDRLYDVTPPGVTMGLAVTSMGGSVLYVESIVQSPLRESNQPSLQITGNLKQVMKESSTIAYSFAKSVMAKQFPNNQFLEKAKIHVHVPDGAVPKDGPSAGITMTTSLLSLALDSPIDPTIAMTGELTLTGKVLRIGGLREKTVAARRAGCKTVIFPEDNLSDWLELPENIKEGVEGRPARWYSDVFDLIFPNLDHEKANKSRIIQDGTAKSKDSEVEKAEDSD
;
A
#
# COMPACT_ATOMS: atom_id res chain seq x y z
N MET A 1 -36.94 49.84 40.68
CA MET A 1 -37.34 50.35 39.35
C MET A 1 -36.17 50.19 38.38
N LEU A 2 -36.43 49.93 37.10
CA LEU A 2 -35.49 50.11 35.98
C LEU A 2 -35.51 51.59 35.52
N PRO A 3 -34.62 52.11 34.63
CA PRO A 3 -33.75 51.39 33.68
C PRO A 3 -32.29 51.92 33.50
N ARG A 4 -31.52 51.25 32.61
CA ARG A 4 -30.54 51.72 31.56
C ARG A 4 -29.74 53.03 31.80
N GLN A 5 -28.47 53.19 31.37
CA GLN A 5 -27.88 52.88 30.04
C GLN A 5 -26.33 52.96 30.01
N LEU A 6 -25.70 52.61 28.88
CA LEU A 6 -24.24 52.60 28.54
C LEU A 6 -23.86 53.78 27.60
N PRO A 7 -22.61 53.99 27.09
CA PRO A 7 -21.24 53.51 27.45
C PRO A 7 -20.13 54.63 27.46
N ARG A 8 -18.84 54.30 27.75
CA ARG A 8 -17.63 54.95 27.15
C ARG A 8 -16.34 54.10 27.28
N GLN A 9 -15.23 54.52 26.65
CA GLN A 9 -14.00 53.71 26.42
C GLN A 9 -12.69 54.27 27.08
N ARG A 10 -11.65 53.42 27.10
CA ARG A 10 -10.17 53.67 27.16
C ARG A 10 -9.49 53.96 28.53
N LEU A 11 -8.65 52.97 28.96
CA LEU A 11 -7.19 53.00 29.27
C LEU A 11 -6.50 54.36 29.54
N PRO A 12 -5.41 54.46 30.36
CA PRO A 12 -4.26 53.50 30.43
C PRO A 12 -3.47 53.38 31.78
N ARG A 13 -2.27 52.75 31.74
CA ARG A 13 -1.11 52.81 32.71
C ARG A 13 -1.23 52.00 34.04
N LEU A 14 -0.17 51.51 34.72
CA LEU A 14 1.29 51.34 34.43
C LEU A 14 1.97 50.34 35.40
N LEU A 15 3.23 49.94 35.07
CA LEU A 15 4.31 49.39 35.93
C LEU A 15 4.28 47.92 36.42
N ALA A 16 5.48 47.37 36.59
CA ALA A 16 5.89 46.08 37.16
C ALA A 16 7.11 46.33 38.11
N PRO A 17 7.80 45.33 38.75
CA PRO A 17 8.68 44.39 38.04
C PRO A 17 8.91 42.99 38.72
N ASN A 18 9.83 42.20 38.12
CA ASN A 18 10.54 41.01 38.66
C ASN A 18 9.73 39.71 38.94
N SER A 19 10.24 38.50 38.66
CA SER A 19 11.43 38.07 37.89
C SER A 19 11.40 36.55 37.61
N LEU A 20 11.90 36.11 36.43
CA LEU A 20 12.60 34.83 36.10
C LEU A 20 12.00 33.48 36.61
N THR A 21 11.88 32.39 35.85
CA THR A 21 12.45 32.00 34.53
C THR A 21 11.60 30.88 33.89
N ARG A 22 11.74 30.64 32.57
CA ARG A 22 11.50 29.37 31.79
C ARG A 22 10.30 28.45 32.14
N CYS A 23 9.58 27.80 31.23
CA CYS A 23 9.38 27.81 29.78
C CYS A 23 8.62 26.50 29.46
N SER A 24 7.37 26.52 29.02
CA SER A 24 6.79 25.39 28.27
C SER A 24 5.62 25.83 27.39
N VAL A 25 5.58 25.32 26.16
CA VAL A 25 4.54 25.57 25.15
C VAL A 25 3.54 24.40 25.22
N GLY A 26 2.23 24.56 25.01
CA GLY A 26 1.42 25.78 24.79
C GLY A 26 -0.07 25.40 24.64
N ARG A 27 -1.00 26.35 24.83
CA ARG A 27 -2.46 26.09 24.77
C ARG A 27 -3.12 26.59 23.48
N ARG A 28 -3.84 25.68 22.82
CA ARG A 28 -5.15 25.85 22.15
C ARG A 28 -5.52 27.21 21.51
N ASN A 29 -5.53 27.19 20.17
CA ASN A 29 -6.73 27.33 19.29
C ASN A 29 -7.54 28.65 19.16
N LEU A 30 -8.17 28.79 17.96
CA LEU A 30 -9.19 29.78 17.53
C LEU A 30 -8.67 31.24 17.37
N THR A 31 -9.08 32.09 16.41
CA THR A 31 -10.03 32.05 15.24
C THR A 31 -9.59 33.11 14.18
N LEU A 32 -10.23 33.52 13.06
CA LEU A 32 -11.61 33.43 12.51
C LEU A 32 -11.61 33.69 10.96
N CYS A 33 -12.81 33.68 10.37
CA CYS A 33 -13.28 34.23 9.06
C CYS A 33 -13.19 33.30 7.83
N LEU A 34 -14.29 32.85 7.20
CA LEU A 34 -15.37 33.56 6.42
C LEU A 34 -14.88 34.06 5.04
N ALA A 35 -15.55 33.85 3.89
CA ALA A 35 -16.76 33.05 3.53
C ALA A 35 -16.96 32.99 1.99
N ARG A 36 -18.02 32.28 1.51
CA ARG A 36 -18.56 32.16 0.12
C ARG A 36 -17.74 31.26 -0.84
N ALA A 37 -18.31 30.27 -1.56
CA ALA A 37 -19.37 30.23 -2.61
C ALA A 37 -18.82 30.60 -4.03
N SER A 38 -19.23 30.04 -5.18
CA SER A 38 -20.47 29.29 -5.55
C SER A 38 -20.37 28.58 -6.93
N VAL A 39 -21.30 27.62 -7.19
CA VAL A 39 -21.85 27.20 -8.53
C VAL A 39 -21.03 26.23 -9.44
N LEU A 40 -21.79 25.55 -10.32
CA LEU A 40 -21.48 24.43 -11.24
C LEU A 40 -21.47 24.92 -12.75
N PRO A 41 -21.69 24.08 -13.79
CA PRO A 41 -20.79 23.14 -14.49
C PRO A 41 -20.69 23.52 -16.01
N PRO A 42 -21.02 22.68 -17.05
CA PRO A 42 -20.56 21.34 -17.47
C PRO A 42 -19.97 21.30 -18.92
N THR A 43 -19.55 20.12 -19.40
CA THR A 43 -19.76 19.48 -20.76
C THR A 43 -18.83 18.24 -20.85
N THR A 44 -19.14 17.00 -21.30
CA THR A 44 -19.97 16.36 -22.35
C THR A 44 -19.44 16.59 -23.78
N THR A 45 -19.21 15.60 -24.66
CA THR A 45 -19.80 14.25 -24.87
C THR A 45 -18.76 13.18 -25.32
N ARG A 46 -19.00 11.85 -25.15
CA ARG A 46 -19.39 10.82 -26.19
C ARG A 46 -18.73 10.99 -27.58
N HIS A 47 -18.36 9.97 -28.38
CA HIS A 47 -18.70 8.52 -28.54
C HIS A 47 -17.47 7.80 -29.19
N SER A 48 -17.32 6.49 -29.47
CA SER A 48 -18.04 5.20 -29.22
C SER A 48 -17.11 4.01 -29.57
N ALA A 49 -17.48 2.76 -29.23
CA ALA A 49 -16.83 1.52 -29.74
C ALA A 49 -17.44 1.04 -31.08
N PRO A 50 -16.76 0.13 -31.81
CA PRO A 50 -17.30 -1.24 -31.90
C PRO A 50 -16.25 -2.36 -31.82
N GLN A 51 -16.72 -3.61 -31.73
CA GLN A 51 -15.92 -4.86 -31.83
C GLN A 51 -15.85 -5.36 -33.29
N LEU A 52 -14.95 -6.30 -33.60
CA LEU A 52 -15.26 -7.67 -34.09
C LEU A 52 -14.00 -8.43 -34.56
N HIS A 53 -13.88 -9.71 -34.17
CA HIS A 53 -13.08 -10.82 -34.75
C HIS A 53 -11.57 -10.62 -35.05
N ALA A 54 -10.72 -11.66 -35.21
CA ALA A 54 -10.60 -13.01 -34.65
C ALA A 54 -9.29 -13.62 -35.24
N HIS A 55 -8.87 -14.82 -34.80
CA HIS A 55 -7.69 -15.58 -35.29
C HIS A 55 -6.31 -14.97 -34.97
N SER A 56 -5.19 -15.71 -34.92
CA SER A 56 -4.87 -17.06 -34.35
C SER A 56 -3.34 -17.31 -34.48
N PHE A 57 -2.77 -18.27 -33.72
CA PHE A 57 -1.34 -18.68 -33.73
C PHE A 57 -0.33 -17.61 -33.20
N SER A 58 0.89 -17.92 -32.73
CA SER A 58 1.44 -19.17 -32.10
C SER A 58 2.88 -18.96 -31.58
N ARG A 59 3.20 -19.60 -30.43
CA ARG A 59 4.55 -20.03 -29.96
C ARG A 59 5.62 -19.00 -29.50
N ASN A 60 6.47 -19.51 -28.60
CA ASN A 60 7.76 -19.02 -28.09
C ASN A 60 7.74 -17.74 -27.21
N GLY A 61 8.56 -17.60 -26.15
CA GLY A 61 9.40 -18.60 -25.46
C GLY A 61 10.61 -18.00 -24.71
N CYS A 62 10.74 -18.29 -23.39
CA CYS A 62 11.94 -18.13 -22.53
C CYS A 62 12.72 -16.77 -22.52
N SER A 63 12.66 -16.03 -21.40
CA SER A 63 13.75 -15.98 -20.37
C SER A 63 14.69 -14.75 -20.53
N PRO A 64 15.69 -14.48 -19.65
CA PRO A 64 15.94 -14.91 -18.26
C PRO A 64 16.13 -13.70 -17.28
N LEU A 65 16.85 -13.90 -16.16
CA LEU A 65 17.11 -12.94 -15.07
C LEU A 65 18.53 -12.31 -15.11
N LEU A 66 18.68 -11.17 -14.42
CA LEU A 66 19.82 -10.68 -13.61
C LEU A 66 21.28 -10.94 -14.06
N SER A 67 22.11 -9.87 -14.07
CA SER A 67 23.37 -9.83 -13.30
C SER A 67 23.98 -8.42 -13.20
N ASN A 68 24.69 -8.14 -12.11
CA ASN A 68 25.62 -7.02 -12.01
C ASN A 68 27.03 -7.47 -12.43
N PHE A 69 27.77 -6.65 -13.17
CA PHE A 69 29.24 -6.70 -13.20
C PHE A 69 29.84 -5.38 -13.67
N SER A 70 30.93 -4.96 -13.03
CA SER A 70 31.95 -4.09 -13.64
C SER A 70 33.29 -4.32 -12.94
N THR A 71 34.39 -4.33 -13.70
CA THR A 71 35.70 -4.83 -13.26
C THR A 71 36.83 -3.83 -13.47
N ASN A 72 37.49 -3.49 -12.36
CA ASN A 72 38.93 -3.28 -12.20
C ASN A 72 39.83 -2.84 -13.40
N ALA A 73 40.49 -1.70 -13.16
CA ALA A 73 41.95 -1.54 -13.08
C ALA A 73 42.84 -1.26 -14.32
N ALA A 74 43.66 -0.22 -14.17
CA ALA A 74 44.94 0.07 -14.83
C ALA A 74 45.63 1.23 -14.05
N LEU A 75 46.96 1.37 -13.89
CA LEU A 75 48.11 0.47 -14.05
C LEU A 75 49.35 1.16 -13.40
N GLY A 76 50.28 0.43 -12.77
CA GLY A 76 51.54 1.03 -12.28
C GLY A 76 52.55 0.01 -11.71
N LYS A 77 53.78 -0.03 -12.24
CA LYS A 77 54.84 -0.97 -11.84
C LYS A 77 56.06 -0.25 -11.25
N GLN A 78 56.74 -0.86 -10.28
CA GLN A 78 58.22 -0.97 -10.31
C GLN A 78 58.77 -2.14 -9.46
N LYS A 79 60.11 -2.32 -9.48
CA LYS A 79 60.85 -3.58 -9.23
C LYS A 79 61.47 -3.68 -7.83
N GLY A 80 61.80 -4.89 -7.36
CA GLY A 80 62.80 -5.09 -6.27
C GLY A 80 63.03 -6.55 -5.86
N GLN A 81 64.30 -6.95 -5.67
CA GLN A 81 64.83 -8.25 -5.16
C GLN A 81 64.26 -8.63 -3.75
N GLY A 82 64.31 -9.86 -3.21
CA GLY A 82 65.03 -11.11 -3.53
C GLY A 82 65.81 -11.64 -2.28
N PHE A 83 65.91 -12.97 -2.07
CA PHE A 83 66.52 -13.68 -0.90
C PHE A 83 65.76 -13.49 0.44
N PHE A 84 65.70 -14.41 1.43
CA PHE A 84 66.06 -15.82 1.65
C PHE A 84 64.88 -16.50 2.43
N ASP A 85 64.78 -17.80 2.76
CA ASP A 85 65.07 -19.09 2.08
C ASP A 85 64.66 -20.27 3.02
N ALA A 86 64.79 -21.52 2.55
CA ALA A 86 64.85 -22.82 3.26
C ALA A 86 64.33 -23.02 4.71
N LEU A 87 63.43 -24.01 4.86
CA LEU A 87 63.69 -25.17 5.74
C LEU A 87 62.92 -26.41 5.23
N VAL A 88 63.52 -27.60 5.31
CA VAL A 88 63.02 -28.84 4.70
C VAL A 88 63.27 -30.04 5.62
N GLU A 89 62.43 -31.06 5.41
CA GLU A 89 62.61 -32.53 5.61
C GLU A 89 61.97 -33.20 6.84
N PRO A 90 61.65 -34.53 6.76
CA PRO A 90 61.80 -35.47 5.63
C PRO A 90 60.49 -36.17 5.19
N LEU A 91 60.61 -37.09 4.22
CA LEU A 91 59.56 -37.92 3.63
C LEU A 91 59.38 -39.28 4.35
N SER A 92 58.29 -39.98 4.02
CA SER A 92 58.24 -41.46 4.01
C SER A 92 57.55 -41.95 2.73
N GLU A 93 58.02 -43.06 2.15
CA GLU A 93 57.67 -43.49 0.79
C GLU A 93 56.60 -44.60 0.77
N GLU A 94 55.45 -44.41 0.12
CA GLU A 94 54.60 -45.57 -0.25
C GLU A 94 53.74 -45.38 -1.53
N GLU A 95 53.15 -44.21 -1.78
CA GLU A 95 52.14 -44.04 -2.86
C GLU A 95 52.70 -43.88 -4.29
N VAL A 96 54.01 -43.63 -4.46
CA VAL A 96 54.63 -43.23 -5.76
C VAL A 96 54.65 -44.36 -6.81
N LYS A 97 54.25 -45.59 -6.48
CA LYS A 97 54.30 -46.76 -7.39
C LYS A 97 52.99 -47.11 -8.11
N ALA A 98 51.88 -46.42 -7.82
CA ALA A 98 50.54 -46.91 -8.21
C ALA A 98 50.11 -46.66 -9.67
N ASN A 99 50.59 -45.62 -10.37
CA ASN A 99 49.84 -45.07 -11.52
C ASN A 99 50.65 -44.70 -12.78
N GLN A 100 51.73 -45.43 -13.09
CA GLN A 100 52.39 -45.37 -14.42
C GLN A 100 52.89 -46.74 -14.93
N LYS A 101 51.97 -47.57 -15.48
CA LYS A 101 52.29 -48.59 -16.50
C LYS A 101 51.04 -49.17 -17.16
N LYS A 102 51.09 -49.31 -18.50
CA LYS A 102 50.01 -49.75 -19.42
C LYS A 102 48.80 -48.80 -19.47
N LYS A 103 48.26 -48.37 -20.62
CA LYS A 103 48.58 -48.58 -22.05
C LYS A 103 48.53 -50.00 -22.63
N GLU A 104 47.61 -50.15 -23.59
CA GLU A 104 47.53 -51.15 -24.66
C GLU A 104 47.10 -52.59 -24.30
N ALA A 105 46.46 -53.25 -25.28
CA ALA A 105 45.47 -54.35 -25.18
C ALA A 105 44.11 -53.93 -24.55
N GLU A 106 42.94 -54.32 -25.07
CA GLU A 106 42.62 -55.23 -26.19
C GLU A 106 41.31 -54.83 -26.92
N GLU A 107 41.05 -55.36 -28.12
CA GLU A 107 39.96 -55.00 -29.04
C GLU A 107 39.22 -56.28 -29.54
N THR A 108 38.12 -56.14 -30.32
CA THR A 108 37.21 -57.21 -30.86
C THR A 108 36.23 -57.79 -29.82
N ASP A 109 35.03 -58.33 -30.12
CA ASP A 109 34.22 -58.53 -31.35
C ASP A 109 32.73 -58.72 -30.88
N VAL A 110 31.59 -58.74 -31.59
CA VAL A 110 31.01 -58.31 -32.89
C VAL A 110 29.68 -59.11 -33.08
N LYS A 111 28.69 -58.58 -33.85
CA LYS A 111 27.46 -59.26 -34.39
C LYS A 111 26.31 -59.65 -33.44
N GLU A 112 25.04 -59.83 -33.87
CA GLU A 112 24.17 -59.41 -35.02
C GLU A 112 22.69 -59.57 -34.50
N ALA A 113 21.54 -59.25 -35.13
CA ALA A 113 21.17 -58.77 -36.47
C ALA A 113 19.78 -58.09 -36.51
N LYS A 114 19.47 -57.47 -37.66
CA LYS A 114 18.20 -57.40 -38.46
C LYS A 114 16.82 -57.34 -37.75
N SER A 115 15.83 -56.57 -38.21
CA SER A 115 15.58 -55.95 -39.54
C SER A 115 14.96 -54.51 -39.40
N SER A 116 14.38 -53.79 -40.39
CA SER A 116 13.89 -54.13 -41.74
C SER A 116 13.76 -52.91 -42.71
N SER A 117 13.56 -53.27 -43.99
CA SER A 117 12.95 -52.58 -45.15
C SER A 117 11.85 -51.51 -44.91
N SER A 118 11.59 -50.56 -45.83
CA SER A 118 12.13 -50.28 -47.19
C SER A 118 11.77 -48.83 -47.62
N ASP A 119 12.67 -48.00 -48.18
CA ASP A 119 13.18 -47.94 -49.59
C ASP A 119 12.17 -47.26 -50.56
N SER A 120 12.49 -46.43 -51.58
CA SER A 120 13.63 -46.24 -52.51
C SER A 120 13.48 -44.90 -53.30
N PRO A 121 14.33 -44.50 -54.30
CA PRO A 121 15.78 -44.67 -54.54
C PRO A 121 16.48 -43.33 -54.96
N SER A 122 17.64 -43.40 -55.63
CA SER A 122 18.51 -42.31 -56.08
C SER A 122 18.66 -42.18 -57.63
N ASP A 123 19.48 -41.19 -58.06
CA ASP A 123 20.34 -41.14 -59.26
C ASP A 123 19.94 -40.43 -60.59
N ALA A 124 21.01 -40.12 -61.34
CA ALA A 124 21.12 -39.78 -62.77
C ALA A 124 20.90 -38.32 -63.27
N ASN A 125 22.00 -37.54 -63.27
CA ASN A 125 22.72 -37.05 -64.47
C ASN A 125 21.92 -36.67 -65.75
N GLY A 126 22.05 -35.43 -66.25
CA GLY A 126 21.68 -35.08 -67.64
C GLY A 126 21.58 -33.59 -67.97
N LYS A 127 22.16 -33.14 -69.09
CA LYS A 127 22.06 -31.77 -69.61
C LYS A 127 20.71 -31.51 -70.30
N GLY A 128 20.16 -30.30 -70.17
CA GLY A 128 19.00 -29.83 -70.96
C GLY A 128 18.99 -28.31 -71.12
N ALA A 129 19.10 -27.84 -72.37
CA ALA A 129 18.99 -26.46 -72.86
C ALA A 129 18.34 -26.52 -74.27
N PRO A 130 17.95 -25.41 -74.95
CA PRO A 130 18.21 -23.99 -74.67
C PRO A 130 17.00 -23.03 -74.88
N GLU A 131 17.27 -21.71 -74.84
CA GLU A 131 16.58 -20.61 -75.59
C GLU A 131 15.09 -20.26 -75.27
N SER A 132 14.58 -19.02 -75.39
CA SER A 132 15.12 -17.65 -75.64
C SER A 132 13.96 -16.60 -75.54
N PRO A 133 14.15 -15.27 -75.74
CA PRO A 133 15.18 -14.33 -75.27
C PRO A 133 14.66 -12.99 -74.66
N ASP A 134 15.60 -12.10 -74.31
CA ASP A 134 15.54 -10.61 -74.21
C ASP A 134 14.77 -9.88 -73.08
N GLY A 135 15.41 -8.84 -72.49
CA GLY A 135 14.77 -8.04 -71.42
C GLY A 135 15.47 -6.81 -70.77
N LYS A 136 16.80 -6.61 -70.88
CA LYS A 136 17.63 -5.50 -70.28
C LYS A 136 17.67 -5.39 -68.73
N GLY A 137 18.79 -4.86 -68.19
CA GLY A 137 18.74 -4.06 -66.95
C GLY A 137 19.92 -4.10 -65.96
N SER A 138 21.09 -3.56 -66.32
CA SER A 138 22.13 -3.00 -65.41
C SER A 138 22.66 -3.81 -64.21
N ALA A 139 23.96 -4.17 -64.25
CA ALA A 139 24.71 -4.68 -63.10
C ALA A 139 26.14 -4.11 -63.02
N ALA A 140 26.61 -3.84 -61.79
CA ALA A 140 28.01 -3.69 -61.34
C ALA A 140 27.96 -3.86 -59.80
N GLY A 141 28.93 -4.47 -59.10
CA GLY A 141 30.38 -4.48 -59.31
C GLY A 141 30.99 -3.33 -58.50
N GLY A 142 32.05 -3.50 -57.71
CA GLY A 142 32.93 -4.64 -57.41
C GLY A 142 34.24 -4.10 -56.81
N GLY A 143 35.06 -4.92 -56.14
CA GLY A 143 36.37 -4.46 -55.66
C GLY A 143 36.90 -5.12 -54.39
N ALA A 144 37.82 -6.05 -54.56
CA ALA A 144 38.76 -6.51 -53.54
C ALA A 144 40.15 -6.61 -54.19
N SER A 145 41.23 -6.44 -53.42
CA SER A 145 42.64 -6.56 -53.85
C SER A 145 43.09 -5.56 -54.95
N SER A 146 44.38 -5.34 -55.23
CA SER A 146 45.61 -5.38 -54.41
C SER A 146 46.74 -4.69 -55.18
N GLY A 147 47.58 -3.88 -54.52
CA GLY A 147 48.82 -3.34 -55.09
C GLY A 147 50.03 -4.00 -54.45
N SER A 148 50.80 -4.78 -55.21
CA SER A 148 51.91 -5.62 -54.71
C SER A 148 53.29 -5.10 -55.12
N GLY A 149 54.28 -5.29 -54.25
CA GLY A 149 55.70 -4.99 -54.49
C GLY A 149 56.27 -3.98 -53.48
N SER A 150 57.47 -4.16 -52.92
CA SER A 150 58.40 -5.30 -53.03
C SER A 150 59.34 -5.37 -51.81
N ASP A 151 59.96 -6.55 -51.63
CA ASP A 151 61.19 -6.83 -50.86
C ASP A 151 61.24 -6.62 -49.34
N GLY A 152 62.18 -7.36 -48.71
CA GLY A 152 62.98 -6.81 -47.61
C GLY A 152 63.01 -7.56 -46.28
N SER A 153 63.51 -8.80 -46.25
CA SER A 153 63.92 -9.44 -44.97
C SER A 153 65.15 -8.73 -44.36
N GLY A 154 65.17 -8.53 -43.04
CA GLY A 154 66.43 -8.52 -42.27
C GLY A 154 66.68 -7.38 -41.26
N ASP A 155 66.49 -7.70 -39.97
CA ASP A 155 67.32 -7.28 -38.82
C ASP A 155 67.46 -5.76 -38.46
N GLY A 156 68.14 -5.43 -37.35
CA GLY A 156 68.99 -4.22 -37.31
C GLY A 156 68.84 -3.18 -36.19
N GLY A 157 67.72 -3.10 -35.46
CA GLY A 157 67.62 -2.47 -34.12
C GLY A 157 67.77 -0.93 -33.92
N LYS A 158 67.59 -0.55 -32.62
CA LYS A 158 67.92 0.72 -31.90
C LYS A 158 67.49 2.11 -32.45
N ARG A 159 66.59 2.76 -31.66
CA ARG A 159 66.58 4.19 -31.21
C ARG A 159 66.48 5.32 -32.28
N GLY A 160 65.44 6.18 -32.21
CA GLY A 160 65.35 7.35 -33.13
C GLY A 160 64.32 8.47 -32.87
N ARG A 161 63.98 8.79 -31.62
CA ARG A 161 63.07 9.89 -31.19
C ARG A 161 63.18 11.21 -32.00
N LYS A 162 62.07 11.70 -32.60
CA LYS A 162 61.53 13.08 -32.46
C LYS A 162 60.11 13.24 -33.06
N PRO A 163 59.31 14.23 -32.63
CA PRO A 163 57.92 14.45 -33.06
C PRO A 163 57.79 15.46 -34.22
N SER A 164 56.57 15.62 -34.74
CA SER A 164 56.17 16.74 -35.60
C SER A 164 54.92 17.44 -35.03
N ASP A 165 55.07 18.71 -34.67
CA ASP A 165 53.98 19.53 -34.15
C ASP A 165 53.00 19.96 -35.24
N LYS A 166 51.70 19.96 -34.91
CA LYS A 166 50.70 20.83 -35.55
C LYS A 166 49.83 21.46 -34.47
N ALA A 167 50.16 22.71 -34.14
CA ALA A 167 49.33 23.52 -33.26
C ALA A 167 47.95 23.77 -33.90
N LEU A 168 46.88 23.52 -33.14
CA LEU A 168 45.52 23.87 -33.54
C LEU A 168 45.29 25.37 -33.35
N THR A 169 45.10 26.10 -34.44
CA THR A 169 44.55 27.45 -34.41
C THR A 169 43.12 27.40 -33.88
N LYS A 170 42.85 28.09 -32.76
CA LYS A 170 41.48 28.19 -32.23
C LYS A 170 40.58 28.91 -33.25
N PRO A 171 39.41 28.36 -33.63
CA PRO A 171 38.44 29.12 -34.42
C PRO A 171 37.90 30.28 -33.58
N VAL A 172 37.67 31.43 -34.21
CA VAL A 172 37.02 32.57 -33.56
C VAL A 172 35.51 32.28 -33.49
N VAL A 173 34.95 32.39 -32.30
CA VAL A 173 33.50 32.24 -32.08
C VAL A 173 32.80 33.51 -32.57
N PRO A 174 31.73 33.42 -33.40
CA PRO A 174 30.95 34.60 -33.78
C PRO A 174 30.21 35.20 -32.58
N ASP A 175 30.26 36.52 -32.41
CA ASP A 175 29.62 37.20 -31.27
C ASP A 175 28.08 37.04 -31.23
N VAL A 176 27.44 36.77 -32.37
CA VAL A 176 25.99 36.50 -32.45
C VAL A 176 25.76 35.26 -33.32
N TYR A 177 25.06 34.27 -32.76
CA TYR A 177 24.64 33.05 -33.47
C TYR A 177 23.13 32.83 -33.24
N PRO A 178 22.26 33.31 -34.14
CA PRO A 178 20.86 33.62 -33.80
C PRO A 178 19.97 32.40 -33.53
N GLN A 179 20.38 31.20 -33.95
CA GLN A 179 19.66 29.94 -33.73
C GLN A 179 20.66 28.80 -33.55
N VAL A 180 20.43 27.95 -32.55
CA VAL A 180 21.24 26.74 -32.27
C VAL A 180 20.35 25.51 -32.13
N MET A 181 20.96 24.33 -32.25
CA MET A 181 20.35 23.09 -31.77
C MET A 181 20.38 23.08 -30.24
N ALA A 182 19.23 22.81 -29.61
CA ALA A 182 19.14 22.67 -28.17
C ALA A 182 19.40 21.22 -27.76
N LEU A 183 20.25 21.02 -26.75
CA LEU A 183 20.56 19.73 -26.16
C LEU A 183 20.17 19.74 -24.66
N PRO A 184 19.27 18.86 -24.21
CA PRO A 184 18.96 18.72 -22.80
C PRO A 184 20.11 18.06 -22.03
N ILE A 185 20.20 18.36 -20.74
CA ILE A 185 21.18 17.79 -19.81
C ILE A 185 20.46 17.43 -18.51
N ALA A 186 20.75 16.23 -17.99
CA ALA A 186 20.26 15.78 -16.69
C ALA A 186 21.26 16.10 -15.56
N LYS A 187 20.72 16.25 -14.33
CA LYS A 187 21.43 16.23 -13.03
C LYS A 187 22.42 17.36 -12.71
N ARG A 188 23.08 18.01 -13.67
CA ARG A 188 23.98 19.16 -13.39
C ARG A 188 24.09 20.12 -14.58
N PRO A 189 23.95 21.45 -14.38
CA PRO A 189 24.17 22.42 -15.45
C PRO A 189 25.63 22.47 -15.88
N LEU A 190 25.89 23.02 -17.08
CA LEU A 190 27.24 23.41 -17.50
C LEU A 190 27.59 24.78 -16.93
N PHE A 191 28.88 24.99 -16.66
CA PHE A 191 29.45 26.31 -16.36
C PHE A 191 30.55 26.62 -17.37
N PRO A 192 30.68 27.89 -17.83
CA PRO A 192 31.71 28.29 -18.81
C PRO A 192 33.12 27.79 -18.49
N GLY A 193 33.85 27.36 -19.54
CA GLY A 193 35.23 26.89 -19.44
C GLY A 193 35.42 25.40 -19.10
N TYR A 194 34.36 24.65 -18.77
CA TYR A 194 34.46 23.24 -18.36
C TYR A 194 34.04 22.25 -19.45
N TYR A 195 34.98 21.46 -19.95
CA TYR A 195 34.68 20.35 -20.85
C TYR A 195 33.75 19.31 -20.21
N LYS A 196 32.62 19.00 -20.86
CA LYS A 196 31.70 17.94 -20.47
C LYS A 196 31.51 16.96 -21.61
N ALA A 197 31.77 15.67 -21.36
CA ALA A 197 31.30 14.60 -22.23
C ALA A 197 29.81 14.32 -21.95
N ILE A 198 29.01 14.20 -23.01
CA ILE A 198 27.60 13.83 -22.99
C ILE A 198 27.40 12.69 -23.98
N THR A 199 26.70 11.64 -23.56
CA THR A 199 26.38 10.48 -24.40
C THR A 199 24.96 10.61 -24.94
N ILE A 200 24.85 10.80 -26.25
CA ILE A 200 23.60 10.85 -26.99
C ILE A 200 23.24 9.43 -27.40
N ARG A 201 22.03 8.99 -27.09
CA ARG A 201 21.44 7.69 -27.47
C ARG A 201 20.60 7.78 -28.74
N ASP A 202 19.91 8.90 -28.96
CA ASP A 202 19.03 9.08 -30.12
C ASP A 202 19.82 9.13 -31.44
N PRO A 203 19.59 8.22 -32.40
CA PRO A 203 20.35 8.17 -33.65
C PRO A 203 20.12 9.40 -34.53
N ASN A 204 18.95 10.02 -34.42
CA ASN A 204 18.60 11.27 -35.13
C ASN A 204 19.44 12.46 -34.62
N VAL A 205 19.58 12.58 -33.30
CA VAL A 205 20.38 13.61 -32.62
C VAL A 205 21.86 13.39 -32.91
N ALA A 206 22.32 12.14 -32.87
CA ALA A 206 23.69 11.76 -33.23
C ALA A 206 24.04 12.05 -34.70
N ALA A 207 23.11 11.80 -35.63
CA ALA A 207 23.27 12.15 -37.05
C ALA A 207 23.39 13.67 -37.26
N ALA A 208 22.51 14.45 -36.64
CA ALA A 208 22.54 15.91 -36.70
C ALA A 208 23.86 16.50 -36.14
N VAL A 209 24.32 16.01 -34.98
CA VAL A 209 25.62 16.39 -34.39
C VAL A 209 26.80 16.03 -35.30
N THR A 210 26.78 14.84 -35.90
CA THR A 210 27.79 14.41 -36.87
C THR A 210 27.81 15.30 -38.13
N GLU A 211 26.65 15.79 -38.57
CA GLU A 211 26.55 16.71 -39.71
C GLU A 211 27.00 18.14 -39.35
N MET A 212 26.69 18.65 -38.16
CA MET A 212 27.20 19.94 -37.66
C MET A 212 28.73 20.00 -37.64
N ILE A 213 29.37 18.93 -37.17
CA ILE A 213 30.84 18.82 -37.15
C ILE A 213 31.40 18.79 -38.59
N LYS A 214 30.82 18.00 -39.50
CA LYS A 214 31.22 17.94 -40.92
C LYS A 214 31.08 19.29 -41.64
N ARG A 215 30.11 20.11 -41.23
CA ARG A 215 29.85 21.46 -41.78
C ARG A 215 30.69 22.56 -41.12
N GLY A 216 31.50 22.23 -40.11
CA GLY A 216 32.34 23.21 -39.40
C GLY A 216 31.56 24.19 -38.52
N GLN A 217 30.32 23.85 -38.13
CA GLN A 217 29.45 24.69 -37.30
C GLN A 217 28.97 23.92 -36.04
N PRO A 218 29.88 23.53 -35.13
CA PRO A 218 29.57 22.65 -33.99
C PRO A 218 29.04 23.43 -32.78
N TYR A 219 27.97 24.22 -32.92
CA TYR A 219 27.43 25.06 -31.84
C TYR A 219 26.05 24.57 -31.37
N VAL A 220 25.88 24.45 -30.05
CA VAL A 220 24.65 23.95 -29.39
C VAL A 220 24.29 24.80 -28.17
N GLY A 221 23.00 24.89 -27.86
CA GLY A 221 22.51 25.44 -26.59
C GLY A 221 22.24 24.31 -25.61
N ALA A 222 23.01 24.23 -24.53
CA ALA A 222 22.84 23.23 -23.47
C ALA A 222 21.87 23.73 -22.40
N PHE A 223 20.81 22.98 -22.09
CA PHE A 223 19.81 23.37 -21.08
C PHE A 223 19.54 22.24 -20.08
N LEU A 224 19.28 22.58 -18.81
CA LEU A 224 19.06 21.62 -17.72
C LEU A 224 17.58 21.19 -17.64
N PHE A 225 17.30 19.90 -17.48
CA PHE A 225 15.96 19.38 -17.12
C PHE A 225 15.58 19.73 -15.67
N LYS A 226 14.28 19.89 -15.41
CA LYS A 226 13.73 20.12 -14.06
C LYS A 226 13.45 18.84 -13.27
N ASP A 227 13.25 17.70 -13.94
CA ASP A 227 13.16 16.38 -13.31
C ASP A 227 14.54 15.70 -13.33
N GLU A 228 15.00 15.23 -12.16
CA GLU A 228 16.28 14.52 -12.00
C GLU A 228 16.32 13.19 -12.76
N ASN A 229 15.14 12.61 -13.05
CA ASN A 229 14.96 11.32 -13.73
C ASN A 229 14.70 11.47 -15.24
N ALA A 230 14.62 12.69 -15.77
CA ALA A 230 14.46 12.93 -17.20
C ALA A 230 15.76 12.64 -17.96
N ASP A 231 15.73 11.62 -18.82
CA ASP A 231 16.92 10.99 -19.39
C ASP A 231 16.88 10.93 -20.95
N GLY A 232 16.08 11.80 -21.59
CA GLY A 232 15.89 11.85 -23.05
C GLY A 232 16.73 12.92 -23.75
N ASP A 233 17.11 12.69 -25.01
CA ASP A 233 18.00 13.58 -25.79
C ASP A 233 17.26 14.71 -26.56
N VAL A 234 15.93 14.72 -26.54
CA VAL A 234 15.07 15.70 -27.24
C VAL A 234 14.12 16.36 -26.24
N ILE A 235 13.97 17.68 -26.32
CA ILE A 235 13.05 18.45 -25.47
C ILE A 235 11.64 18.34 -26.07
N LEU A 236 10.72 17.69 -25.35
CA LEU A 236 9.34 17.45 -25.79
C LEU A 236 8.38 18.59 -25.42
N ASN A 237 8.46 19.13 -24.19
CA ASN A 237 7.68 20.29 -23.79
C ASN A 237 8.58 21.41 -23.29
N LYS A 238 8.23 22.66 -23.64
CA LYS A 238 8.92 23.87 -23.17
C LYS A 238 9.06 23.95 -21.64
N ASN A 239 8.12 23.39 -20.87
CA ASN A 239 8.10 23.51 -19.42
C ASN A 239 9.14 22.62 -18.72
N ASP A 240 9.60 21.53 -19.36
CA ASP A 240 10.41 20.47 -18.74
C ASP A 240 11.84 20.92 -18.40
N VAL A 241 12.24 22.08 -18.93
CA VAL A 241 13.62 22.58 -18.99
C VAL A 241 13.70 24.01 -18.43
N TYR A 242 14.80 24.35 -17.74
CA TYR A 242 15.05 25.69 -17.19
C TYR A 242 15.20 26.78 -18.27
N ASP A 243 14.93 28.03 -17.90
CA ASP A 243 14.84 29.15 -18.85
C ASP A 243 16.17 29.87 -19.13
N VAL A 244 17.25 29.44 -18.46
CA VAL A 244 18.64 29.83 -18.73
C VAL A 244 19.45 28.57 -19.01
N GLY A 245 20.12 28.54 -20.17
CA GLY A 245 21.06 27.49 -20.58
C GLY A 245 22.46 28.06 -20.81
N VAL A 246 23.31 27.31 -21.51
CA VAL A 246 24.69 27.71 -21.84
C VAL A 246 25.02 27.39 -23.29
N PHE A 247 25.52 28.38 -24.03
CA PHE A 247 26.04 28.20 -25.38
C PHE A 247 27.36 27.42 -25.33
N ALA A 248 27.43 26.30 -26.03
CA ALA A 248 28.57 25.39 -26.01
C ALA A 248 28.98 24.94 -27.41
N GLN A 249 30.27 24.63 -27.55
CA GLN A 249 30.91 24.19 -28.78
C GLN A 249 31.30 22.71 -28.67
N ILE A 250 30.83 21.87 -29.60
CA ILE A 250 31.24 20.47 -29.67
C ILE A 250 32.69 20.44 -30.18
N THR A 251 33.63 20.09 -29.30
CA THR A 251 35.07 20.04 -29.61
C THR A 251 35.43 18.78 -30.37
N SER A 252 34.76 17.67 -30.07
CA SER A 252 34.86 16.38 -30.75
C SER A 252 33.64 15.51 -30.43
N ALA A 253 33.36 14.51 -31.26
CA ALA A 253 32.36 13.49 -30.98
C ALA A 253 32.86 12.12 -31.47
N PHE A 254 32.59 11.09 -30.69
CA PHE A 254 33.08 9.72 -30.92
C PHE A 254 31.90 8.74 -30.91
N PRO A 255 31.66 7.99 -31.99
CA PRO A 255 30.65 6.94 -32.00
C PRO A 255 31.13 5.77 -31.14
N MET A 256 30.27 5.31 -30.25
CA MET A 256 30.49 4.15 -29.40
C MET A 256 29.54 3.03 -29.83
N LYS A 257 29.96 1.78 -29.62
CA LYS A 257 29.11 0.60 -29.83
C LYS A 257 28.72 0.08 -28.46
N ASP A 258 27.43 0.05 -28.19
CA ASP A 258 26.92 -0.49 -26.93
C ASP A 258 27.06 -2.02 -26.94
N ALA A 259 27.35 -2.62 -25.78
CA ALA A 259 27.70 -4.04 -25.68
C ALA A 259 26.57 -5.01 -26.06
N THR A 260 25.35 -4.50 -26.23
CA THR A 260 24.13 -5.22 -26.64
C THR A 260 23.81 -5.13 -28.15
N GLY A 261 24.67 -4.50 -28.96
CA GLY A 261 24.70 -4.69 -30.42
C GLY A 261 23.77 -3.80 -31.26
N ASP A 262 22.55 -3.51 -30.81
CA ASP A 262 21.51 -2.84 -31.62
C ASP A 262 21.49 -1.29 -31.52
N GLY A 263 22.51 -0.67 -30.91
CA GLY A 263 22.60 0.79 -30.71
C GLY A 263 23.97 1.39 -31.06
N THR A 264 23.96 2.53 -31.75
CA THR A 264 25.16 3.36 -31.98
C THR A 264 25.05 4.67 -31.21
N SER A 265 25.45 4.66 -29.94
CA SER A 265 25.53 5.84 -29.09
C SER A 265 26.65 6.79 -29.56
N LEU A 266 26.51 8.09 -29.34
CA LEU A 266 27.49 9.11 -29.72
C LEU A 266 27.91 9.92 -28.49
N THR A 267 29.18 9.82 -28.10
CA THR A 267 29.72 10.65 -27.00
C THR A 267 30.33 11.92 -27.57
N ALA A 268 29.70 13.06 -27.29
CA ALA A 268 30.13 14.39 -27.72
C ALA A 268 30.78 15.15 -26.54
N ILE A 269 31.90 15.83 -26.79
CA ILE A 269 32.60 16.67 -25.81
C ILE A 269 32.21 18.13 -26.06
N LEU A 270 31.41 18.71 -25.18
CA LEU A 270 31.02 20.11 -25.20
C LEU A 270 32.03 20.98 -24.44
N TYR A 271 32.34 22.15 -24.98
CA TYR A 271 33.03 23.24 -24.31
C TYR A 271 32.08 24.46 -24.18
N PRO A 272 31.58 24.77 -22.97
CA PRO A 272 30.69 25.89 -22.72
C PRO A 272 31.43 27.23 -22.73
N HIS A 273 30.84 28.24 -23.40
CA HIS A 273 31.40 29.59 -23.53
C HIS A 273 30.67 30.64 -22.67
N GLN A 274 29.33 30.72 -22.73
CA GLN A 274 28.55 31.77 -22.04
C GLN A 274 27.09 31.35 -21.78
N PRO A 275 26.44 31.85 -20.71
CA PRO A 275 25.02 31.61 -20.45
C PRO A 275 24.12 32.26 -21.51
N ILE A 276 22.97 31.65 -21.79
CA ILE A 276 21.99 32.08 -22.80
C ILE A 276 20.55 31.99 -22.29
N PRO A 277 19.64 32.90 -22.68
CA PRO A 277 18.23 32.85 -22.34
C PRO A 277 17.46 32.00 -23.37
N LYS A 278 16.31 31.48 -22.94
CA LYS A 278 15.40 30.68 -23.75
C LYS A 278 14.38 31.58 -24.49
N ALA A 279 14.76 32.08 -25.66
CA ALA A 279 13.92 32.99 -26.45
C ALA A 279 12.74 32.29 -27.15
N THR A 280 11.70 33.06 -27.49
CA THR A 280 10.45 32.55 -28.08
C THR A 280 10.52 32.38 -29.59
N GLU A 281 10.69 31.14 -30.05
CA GLU A 281 9.93 30.52 -31.16
C GLU A 281 10.33 29.03 -31.29
N GLU A 282 9.39 28.12 -31.04
CA GLU A 282 9.58 26.68 -31.19
C GLU A 282 8.82 26.20 -32.44
N VAL A 283 9.51 25.56 -33.38
CA VAL A 283 8.90 24.86 -34.52
C VAL A 283 8.93 23.36 -34.24
N PRO A 284 7.85 22.76 -33.68
CA PRO A 284 7.80 21.32 -33.48
C PRO A 284 7.75 20.59 -34.84
N PRO A 285 8.34 19.37 -34.95
CA PRO A 285 8.28 18.57 -36.16
C PRO A 285 6.84 18.11 -36.43
N LYS A 286 6.15 18.77 -37.36
CA LYS A 286 4.76 18.44 -37.72
C LYS A 286 4.68 17.09 -38.45
N GLY A 287 3.86 16.19 -37.90
CA GLY A 287 2.98 15.36 -38.73
C GLY A 287 1.70 16.13 -39.07
N ASP A 288 1.01 15.71 -40.12
CA ASP A 288 -0.31 16.23 -40.52
C ASP A 288 -1.39 15.92 -39.44
N VAL A 289 -2.58 16.54 -39.40
CA VAL A 289 -3.43 17.04 -40.51
C VAL A 289 -4.40 18.16 -40.06
N VAL A 290 -4.92 18.92 -41.04
CA VAL A 290 -6.11 19.81 -41.04
C VAL A 290 -6.08 21.13 -40.25
N ALA A 291 -6.52 22.19 -40.94
CA ALA A 291 -6.49 23.60 -40.60
C ALA A 291 -7.52 24.09 -39.55
N SER A 292 -7.24 25.28 -39.01
CA SER A 292 -8.23 26.28 -38.58
C SER A 292 -7.62 27.68 -38.77
N PHE A 293 -8.45 28.70 -39.02
CA PHE A 293 -8.01 30.09 -39.21
C PHE A 293 -8.06 30.86 -37.88
N GLU A 294 -7.09 31.76 -37.65
CA GLU A 294 -7.33 33.20 -37.46
C GLU A 294 -5.99 33.97 -37.43
N GLU A 295 -5.94 35.13 -38.08
CA GLU A 295 -4.76 36.03 -38.13
C GLU A 295 -5.25 37.48 -37.97
N SER A 296 -4.68 38.24 -37.01
CA SER A 296 -4.99 39.67 -36.83
C SER A 296 -3.98 40.42 -35.95
N ALA A 297 -2.84 40.81 -36.52
CA ALA A 297 -2.11 42.07 -36.22
C ALA A 297 -0.91 42.22 -37.17
N VAL A 298 -0.87 43.29 -37.97
CA VAL A 298 0.20 43.53 -38.97
C VAL A 298 0.88 44.88 -38.73
N ALA A 299 2.21 44.89 -38.64
CA ALA A 299 3.13 45.91 -39.19
C ALA A 299 4.59 45.67 -38.74
N PRO A 300 5.62 46.12 -39.50
CA PRO A 300 5.71 46.21 -40.96
C PRO A 300 6.99 45.52 -41.52
N LYS A 301 7.03 45.26 -42.83
CA LYS A 301 8.23 44.75 -43.53
C LYS A 301 9.08 45.89 -44.13
N PRO A 302 10.42 45.82 -44.06
CA PRO A 302 11.33 46.39 -45.05
C PRO A 302 11.68 45.37 -46.17
N ASP A 303 12.26 45.87 -47.26
CA ASP A 303 12.28 45.37 -48.65
C ASP A 303 12.62 43.88 -48.98
N PRO A 304 12.13 43.36 -50.12
CA PRO A 304 12.22 41.93 -50.49
C PRO A 304 13.34 41.61 -51.51
N ASN A 305 14.63 41.73 -51.17
CA ASN A 305 15.68 41.22 -52.08
C ASN A 305 16.97 40.66 -51.45
N GLN A 306 16.92 40.21 -50.20
CA GLN A 306 17.92 39.30 -49.63
C GLN A 306 17.20 38.17 -48.89
N LYS A 307 17.46 36.91 -49.27
CA LYS A 307 17.19 35.78 -48.37
C LYS A 307 18.39 35.68 -47.42
N PRO A 308 18.19 35.75 -46.09
CA PRO A 308 19.25 35.41 -45.15
C PRO A 308 19.76 33.99 -45.43
N TYR A 309 21.07 33.81 -45.38
CA TYR A 309 21.68 32.49 -45.42
C TYR A 309 21.59 31.88 -44.01
N ASP A 310 20.48 31.22 -43.71
CA ASP A 310 20.27 30.52 -42.43
C ASP A 310 21.23 29.31 -42.32
N PRO A 311 22.29 29.35 -41.48
CA PRO A 311 23.26 28.28 -41.40
C PRO A 311 22.63 26.97 -40.87
N THR A 312 21.67 27.09 -39.96
CA THR A 312 20.92 25.98 -39.34
C THR A 312 19.88 25.32 -40.25
N SER A 313 19.64 25.84 -41.46
CA SER A 313 18.53 25.42 -42.34
C SER A 313 18.49 23.91 -42.67
N PHE A 314 19.62 23.21 -42.58
CA PHE A 314 19.68 21.75 -42.78
C PHE A 314 19.15 20.94 -41.59
N LEU A 315 19.18 21.47 -40.37
CA LEU A 315 18.74 20.76 -39.16
C LEU A 315 17.23 20.48 -39.16
N LYS A 316 16.45 21.29 -39.89
CA LYS A 316 15.01 21.10 -40.14
C LYS A 316 14.64 19.76 -40.83
N LYS A 317 15.63 18.97 -41.24
CA LYS A 317 15.46 17.60 -41.77
C LYS A 317 15.41 16.51 -40.68
N TYR A 318 15.89 16.81 -39.48
CA TYR A 318 15.93 15.87 -38.36
C TYR A 318 14.89 16.28 -37.30
N PRO A 319 14.31 15.34 -36.54
CA PRO A 319 13.47 15.66 -35.38
C PRO A 319 14.36 16.11 -34.20
N VAL A 320 14.83 17.37 -34.25
CA VAL A 320 15.70 17.98 -33.24
C VAL A 320 15.15 19.34 -32.79
N THR A 321 15.30 19.67 -31.51
CA THR A 321 14.88 20.96 -30.97
C THR A 321 15.81 22.07 -31.44
N LEU A 322 15.25 23.14 -32.01
CA LEU A 322 15.96 24.37 -32.36
C LEU A 322 15.51 25.50 -31.44
N VAL A 323 16.45 26.34 -30.99
CA VAL A 323 16.18 27.48 -30.10
C VAL A 323 16.90 28.72 -30.64
N ASN A 324 16.17 29.84 -30.68
CA ASN A 324 16.75 31.15 -31.01
C ASN A 324 17.50 31.70 -29.78
N VAL A 325 18.63 32.36 -29.99
CA VAL A 325 19.58 32.73 -28.92
C VAL A 325 19.99 34.19 -29.00
N GLU A 326 19.94 34.85 -27.85
CA GLU A 326 20.50 36.17 -27.58
C GLU A 326 21.59 36.05 -26.50
N ASN A 327 22.55 36.98 -26.46
CA ASN A 327 23.60 36.95 -25.43
C ASN A 327 23.12 37.66 -24.16
N LEU A 328 23.17 36.98 -23.01
CA LEU A 328 23.00 37.64 -21.71
C LEU A 328 24.24 38.46 -21.38
N THR A 329 24.08 39.77 -21.24
CA THR A 329 25.09 40.66 -20.67
C THR A 329 24.90 40.78 -19.15
N GLU A 330 26.00 40.86 -18.41
CA GLU A 330 25.96 41.00 -16.95
C GLU A 330 25.61 42.44 -16.52
N GLU A 331 25.04 42.59 -15.33
CA GLU A 331 24.79 43.92 -14.76
C GLU A 331 26.13 44.67 -14.53
N PRO A 332 26.25 45.95 -14.91
CA PRO A 332 27.49 46.70 -14.76
C PRO A 332 27.84 46.90 -13.27
N TYR A 333 28.97 46.33 -12.85
CA TYR A 333 29.45 46.34 -11.46
C TYR A 333 30.72 47.18 -11.28
N ASP A 334 30.91 47.76 -10.09
CA ASP A 334 32.19 48.39 -9.72
C ASP A 334 33.16 47.34 -9.17
N ALA A 335 34.18 47.00 -9.95
CA ALA A 335 35.27 46.10 -9.56
C ALA A 335 36.08 46.60 -8.33
N LYS A 336 35.91 47.85 -7.89
CA LYS A 336 36.54 48.40 -6.69
C LYS A 336 35.70 48.21 -5.41
N SER A 337 34.48 47.67 -5.51
CA SER A 337 33.60 47.41 -4.35
C SER A 337 34.34 46.61 -3.26
N PRO A 338 34.34 47.09 -1.99
CA PRO A 338 35.01 46.39 -0.89
C PRO A 338 34.38 45.02 -0.60
N ILE A 339 33.07 44.86 -0.85
CA ILE A 339 32.33 43.61 -0.65
C ILE A 339 32.81 42.55 -1.65
N ILE A 340 32.86 42.89 -2.94
CA ILE A 340 33.32 41.97 -3.99
C ILE A 340 34.77 41.54 -3.72
N ARG A 341 35.65 42.46 -3.32
CA ARG A 341 37.05 42.15 -2.98
C ARG A 341 37.18 41.25 -1.74
N ALA A 342 36.30 41.41 -0.73
CA ALA A 342 36.25 40.51 0.42
C ALA A 342 35.81 39.09 0.02
N LEU A 343 34.75 38.97 -0.79
CA LEU A 343 34.26 37.69 -1.30
C LEU A 343 35.31 36.95 -2.15
N THR A 344 36.02 37.67 -3.04
CA THR A 344 37.12 37.09 -3.84
C THR A 344 38.20 36.48 -2.96
N ASN A 345 38.64 37.20 -1.92
CA ASN A 345 39.65 36.69 -0.99
C ASN A 345 39.15 35.48 -0.18
N GLU A 346 37.90 35.53 0.28
CA GLU A 346 37.29 34.47 1.09
C GLU A 346 37.08 33.17 0.28
N ILE A 347 36.57 33.28 -0.96
CA ILE A 347 36.46 32.15 -1.90
C ILE A 347 37.84 31.51 -2.13
N VAL A 348 38.88 32.32 -2.35
CA VAL A 348 40.25 31.83 -2.56
C VAL A 348 40.87 31.21 -1.30
N ASN A 349 40.44 31.60 -0.10
CA ASN A 349 40.88 30.94 1.14
C ASN A 349 40.21 29.56 1.31
N VAL A 350 38.89 29.48 1.17
CA VAL A 350 38.14 28.22 1.23
C VAL A 350 38.66 27.23 0.16
N PHE A 351 38.99 27.71 -1.05
CA PHE A 351 39.64 26.87 -2.08
C PHE A 351 40.98 26.24 -1.63
N LYS A 352 41.84 26.98 -0.91
CA LYS A 352 43.11 26.44 -0.40
C LYS A 352 42.87 25.35 0.65
N GLU A 353 41.89 25.55 1.51
CA GLU A 353 41.53 24.59 2.55
C GLU A 353 40.98 23.29 1.93
N VAL A 354 40.05 23.38 0.98
CA VAL A 354 39.56 22.21 0.22
C VAL A 354 40.71 21.51 -0.53
N ALA A 355 41.58 22.25 -1.20
CA ALA A 355 42.73 21.70 -1.94
C ALA A 355 43.81 21.05 -1.03
N SER A 356 43.81 21.34 0.27
CA SER A 356 44.66 20.67 1.26
C SER A 356 44.08 19.32 1.71
N MET A 357 42.75 19.17 1.64
CA MET A 357 42.01 17.98 2.08
C MET A 357 41.76 16.98 0.94
N ASN A 358 41.66 17.45 -0.31
CA ASN A 358 41.40 16.60 -1.48
C ASN A 358 42.33 16.95 -2.66
N SER A 359 43.17 15.99 -3.07
CA SER A 359 44.13 16.16 -4.18
C SER A 359 43.46 16.38 -5.54
N LEU A 360 42.27 15.84 -5.77
CA LEU A 360 41.56 16.00 -7.05
C LEU A 360 41.15 17.46 -7.28
N PHE A 361 40.79 18.19 -6.21
CA PHE A 361 40.46 19.61 -6.27
C PHE A 361 41.70 20.46 -6.56
N ARG A 362 42.86 20.07 -6.02
CA ARG A 362 44.14 20.72 -6.31
C ARG A 362 44.50 20.66 -7.80
N ASP A 363 44.28 19.52 -8.44
CA ASP A 363 44.55 19.33 -9.88
C ASP A 363 43.55 20.10 -10.77
N GLN A 364 42.28 20.23 -10.35
CA GLN A 364 41.29 21.10 -11.02
C GLN A 364 41.69 22.58 -10.94
N ILE A 365 42.09 23.06 -9.76
CA ILE A 365 42.57 24.44 -9.56
C ILE A 365 43.83 24.71 -10.38
N ALA A 366 44.78 23.76 -10.42
CA ALA A 366 45.96 23.88 -11.26
C ALA A 366 45.61 23.94 -12.76
N THR A 367 44.67 23.09 -13.21
CA THR A 367 44.20 23.06 -14.61
C THR A 367 43.55 24.39 -15.01
N PHE A 368 42.65 24.94 -14.19
CA PHE A 368 42.00 26.23 -14.43
C PHE A 368 43.00 27.40 -14.43
N SER A 369 43.99 27.35 -13.53
CA SER A 369 45.09 28.32 -13.47
C SER A 369 46.02 28.28 -14.69
N MET A 370 45.95 27.23 -15.51
CA MET A 370 46.67 27.09 -16.78
C MET A 370 45.79 27.31 -18.02
N SER A 371 44.46 27.18 -17.92
CA SER A 371 43.55 27.37 -19.06
C SER A 371 43.16 28.83 -19.31
N GLN A 372 43.18 29.67 -18.26
CA GLN A 372 43.02 31.12 -18.36
C GLN A 372 44.38 31.82 -18.52
N SER A 373 44.41 32.93 -19.26
CA SER A 373 45.64 33.67 -19.56
C SER A 373 46.26 34.33 -18.31
N THR A 374 47.32 33.72 -17.80
CA THR A 374 48.42 34.31 -17.02
C THR A 374 48.04 35.42 -16.01
N GLY A 375 47.52 35.03 -14.84
CA GLY A 375 47.66 35.80 -13.59
C GLY A 375 46.48 36.66 -13.12
N ASN A 376 45.46 36.90 -13.94
CA ASN A 376 44.39 37.88 -13.62
C ASN A 376 43.09 37.31 -13.04
N VAL A 377 43.07 36.08 -12.52
CA VAL A 377 41.86 35.42 -11.95
C VAL A 377 41.17 36.26 -10.85
N MET A 378 41.94 37.06 -10.10
CA MET A 378 41.43 37.96 -9.05
C MET A 378 40.61 39.15 -9.58
N ASN A 379 40.70 39.46 -10.88
CA ASN A 379 40.11 40.67 -11.48
C ASN A 379 38.75 40.42 -12.14
N GLU A 380 38.35 39.16 -12.33
CA GLU A 380 37.11 38.76 -13.01
C GLU A 380 36.20 37.95 -12.06
N PRO A 381 35.52 38.60 -11.10
CA PRO A 381 34.75 37.92 -10.05
C PRO A 381 33.65 36.98 -10.58
N ALA A 382 33.00 37.31 -11.70
CA ALA A 382 31.99 36.46 -12.32
C ALA A 382 32.52 35.05 -12.66
N LYS A 383 33.68 34.98 -13.34
CA LYS A 383 34.33 33.70 -13.70
C LYS A 383 34.82 32.92 -12.48
N LEU A 384 35.16 33.61 -11.39
CA LEU A 384 35.53 32.97 -10.11
C LEU A 384 34.31 32.36 -9.41
N ALA A 385 33.14 32.99 -9.48
CA ALA A 385 31.88 32.41 -8.99
C ALA A 385 31.47 31.18 -9.80
N ASP A 386 31.54 31.26 -11.14
CA ASP A 386 31.24 30.14 -12.04
C ASP A 386 32.23 28.98 -11.82
N PHE A 387 33.52 29.28 -11.60
CA PHE A 387 34.55 28.30 -11.22
C PHE A 387 34.23 27.62 -9.88
N ALA A 388 33.80 28.36 -8.86
CA ALA A 388 33.41 27.81 -7.57
C ALA A 388 32.16 26.92 -7.64
N ALA A 389 31.13 27.29 -8.41
CA ALA A 389 29.96 26.44 -8.61
C ALA A 389 30.28 25.17 -9.45
N ALA A 390 31.16 25.28 -10.44
CA ALA A 390 31.61 24.13 -11.23
C ALA A 390 32.42 23.10 -10.42
N VAL A 391 33.16 23.55 -9.39
CA VAL A 391 33.95 22.70 -8.50
C VAL A 391 33.12 22.13 -7.32
N ALA A 392 32.16 22.88 -6.78
CA ALA A 392 31.37 22.46 -5.62
C ALA A 392 30.25 21.44 -5.94
N SER A 393 30.05 20.46 -5.06
CA SER A 393 28.95 19.49 -5.12
C SER A 393 27.65 20.08 -4.53
N GLY A 394 27.07 21.06 -5.23
CA GLY A 394 25.75 21.60 -4.92
C GLY A 394 24.59 20.78 -5.51
N GLU A 395 23.40 20.97 -4.97
CA GLU A 395 22.15 20.47 -5.59
C GLU A 395 21.89 21.19 -6.92
N PHE A 396 21.17 20.55 -7.84
CA PHE A 396 21.01 21.08 -9.21
C PHE A 396 20.26 22.43 -9.25
N GLU A 397 19.31 22.65 -8.33
CA GLU A 397 18.61 23.92 -8.17
C GLU A 397 19.58 25.03 -7.72
N GLU A 398 20.39 24.79 -6.69
CA GLU A 398 21.38 25.78 -6.19
C GLU A 398 22.42 26.14 -7.24
N LEU A 399 22.87 25.17 -8.05
CA LEU A 399 23.80 25.41 -9.16
C LEU A 399 23.15 26.23 -10.29
N GLN A 400 21.91 25.90 -10.66
CA GLN A 400 21.14 26.65 -11.65
C GLN A 400 20.80 28.08 -11.15
N GLU A 401 20.61 28.25 -9.84
CA GLU A 401 20.46 29.55 -9.18
C GLU A 401 21.72 30.43 -9.23
N VAL A 402 22.93 29.85 -9.22
CA VAL A 402 24.17 30.60 -9.47
C VAL A 402 24.20 31.07 -10.92
N LEU A 403 24.02 30.14 -11.87
CA LEU A 403 24.10 30.40 -13.31
C LEU A 403 23.10 31.47 -13.79
N SER A 404 21.89 31.49 -13.22
CA SER A 404 20.83 32.44 -13.55
C SER A 404 20.95 33.81 -12.85
N THR A 405 21.84 33.96 -11.87
CA THR A 405 22.01 35.23 -11.14
C THR A 405 22.91 36.20 -11.94
N LEU A 406 22.30 37.18 -12.61
CA LEU A 406 23.02 38.23 -13.38
C LEU A 406 23.84 39.19 -12.50
N ASN A 407 23.43 39.38 -11.24
CA ASN A 407 24.12 40.28 -10.30
C ASN A 407 25.36 39.62 -9.69
N VAL A 408 26.55 40.12 -10.04
CA VAL A 408 27.85 39.52 -9.66
C VAL A 408 28.06 39.37 -8.15
N GLU A 409 27.65 40.35 -7.34
CA GLU A 409 27.82 40.29 -5.87
C GLU A 409 26.94 39.18 -5.26
N ARG A 410 25.71 39.01 -5.75
CA ARG A 410 24.82 37.90 -5.33
C ARG A 410 25.33 36.55 -5.83
N ARG A 411 25.85 36.47 -7.07
CA ARG A 411 26.44 35.23 -7.62
C ARG A 411 27.63 34.77 -6.77
N MET A 412 28.51 35.69 -6.38
CA MET A 412 29.66 35.41 -5.51
C MET A 412 29.24 34.90 -4.11
N HIS A 413 28.21 35.49 -3.49
CA HIS A 413 27.70 34.99 -2.20
C HIS A 413 27.14 33.56 -2.29
N LYS A 414 26.36 33.24 -3.32
CA LYS A 414 25.83 31.87 -3.54
C LYS A 414 26.97 30.87 -3.77
N ALA A 415 27.91 31.20 -4.67
CA ALA A 415 29.04 30.35 -4.99
C ALA A 415 29.96 30.08 -3.78
N LEU A 416 30.20 31.09 -2.93
CA LEU A 416 30.92 30.92 -1.66
C LEU A 416 30.18 29.98 -0.69
N THR A 417 28.85 30.07 -0.63
CA THR A 417 28.02 29.22 0.25
C THR A 417 28.13 27.75 -0.16
N LEU A 418 28.07 27.46 -1.47
CA LEU A 418 28.30 26.12 -2.02
C LEU A 418 29.71 25.60 -1.70
N LEU A 419 30.74 26.44 -1.87
CA LEU A 419 32.13 26.04 -1.59
C LEU A 419 32.36 25.73 -0.09
N LYS A 420 31.63 26.40 0.82
CA LYS A 420 31.66 26.08 2.25
C LYS A 420 30.92 24.79 2.60
N LYS A 421 29.85 24.40 1.88
CA LYS A 421 29.25 23.06 2.02
C LYS A 421 30.25 21.97 1.64
N GLU A 422 30.94 22.13 0.52
CA GLU A 422 31.97 21.19 0.05
C GLU A 422 33.11 21.01 1.06
N LEU A 423 33.59 22.10 1.66
CA LEU A 423 34.61 22.06 2.71
C LEU A 423 34.18 21.24 3.94
N ILE A 424 32.93 21.41 4.39
CA ILE A 424 32.38 20.63 5.52
C ILE A 424 32.28 19.14 5.15
N ASN A 425 31.86 18.81 3.92
CA ASN A 425 31.81 17.43 3.42
C ASN A 425 33.21 16.79 3.38
N ALA A 426 34.23 17.49 2.87
CA ALA A 426 35.60 17.01 2.84
C ALA A 426 36.21 16.81 4.25
N GLN A 427 35.90 17.71 5.20
CA GLN A 427 36.28 17.55 6.61
C GLN A 427 35.61 16.34 7.25
N LEU A 428 34.30 16.14 7.01
CA LEU A 428 33.56 14.99 7.53
C LEU A 428 34.07 13.66 6.97
N GLN A 429 34.34 13.59 5.66
CA GLN A 429 34.97 12.41 5.04
C GLN A 429 36.33 12.10 5.66
N SER A 430 37.22 13.10 5.82
CA SER A 430 38.53 12.91 6.47
C SER A 430 38.40 12.42 7.92
N LYS A 431 37.38 12.88 8.66
CA LYS A 431 37.09 12.41 10.02
C LYS A 431 36.61 10.96 10.02
N ILE A 432 35.66 10.61 9.15
CA ILE A 432 35.15 9.24 9.01
C ILE A 432 36.29 8.27 8.67
N THR A 433 37.17 8.60 7.72
CA THR A 433 38.34 7.76 7.38
C THR A 433 39.23 7.51 8.61
N LYS A 434 39.56 8.56 9.38
CA LYS A 434 40.38 8.43 10.60
C LYS A 434 39.70 7.61 11.70
N ASP A 435 38.39 7.73 11.85
CA ASP A 435 37.63 6.96 12.86
C ASP A 435 37.41 5.50 12.40
N VAL A 436 37.33 5.24 11.09
CA VAL A 436 37.38 3.90 10.51
C VAL A 436 38.78 3.27 10.67
N GLU A 437 39.86 4.01 10.44
CA GLU A 437 41.24 3.55 10.68
C GLU A 437 41.49 3.18 12.15
N LYS A 438 40.99 3.98 13.11
CA LYS A 438 41.01 3.64 14.55
C LYS A 438 40.24 2.35 14.83
N ASN A 439 39.06 2.17 14.25
CA ASN A 439 38.25 0.98 14.45
C ASN A 439 38.85 -0.28 13.78
N ILE A 440 39.51 -0.14 12.62
CA ILE A 440 40.25 -1.22 11.96
C ILE A 440 41.49 -1.60 12.79
N THR A 441 42.29 -0.64 13.24
CA THR A 441 43.48 -0.90 14.06
C THR A 441 43.13 -1.47 15.44
N LYS A 442 42.02 -1.03 16.05
CA LYS A 442 41.46 -1.67 17.26
C LYS A 442 41.07 -3.12 16.96
N ARG A 443 40.23 -3.39 15.94
CA ARG A 443 39.83 -4.76 15.55
C ARG A 443 41.02 -5.66 15.18
N GLN A 444 42.06 -5.13 14.54
CA GLN A 444 43.28 -5.89 14.24
C GLN A 444 44.03 -6.27 15.52
N ARG A 445 44.15 -5.35 16.48
CA ARG A 445 44.73 -5.63 17.81
C ARG A 445 43.89 -6.66 18.57
N ASP A 446 42.56 -6.49 18.60
CA ASP A 446 41.63 -7.39 19.27
C ASP A 446 41.65 -8.81 18.64
N TYR A 447 41.76 -8.90 17.30
CA TYR A 447 41.96 -10.15 16.58
C TYR A 447 43.29 -10.82 16.96
N TRP A 448 44.39 -10.06 17.00
CA TRP A 448 45.72 -10.58 17.32
C TRP A 448 45.82 -11.08 18.77
N LEU A 449 45.22 -10.34 19.71
CA LEU A 449 45.04 -10.75 21.10
C LEU A 449 44.13 -11.98 21.19
N GLY A 450 43.06 -12.04 20.39
CA GLY A 450 42.18 -13.20 20.28
C GLY A 450 42.89 -14.45 19.79
N GLU A 451 43.78 -14.35 18.80
CA GLU A 451 44.63 -15.48 18.37
C GLU A 451 45.65 -15.88 19.42
N GLN A 452 46.30 -14.92 20.10
CA GLN A 452 47.22 -15.22 21.21
C GLN A 452 46.48 -15.93 22.36
N VAL A 453 45.29 -15.47 22.73
CA VAL A 453 44.44 -16.12 23.74
C VAL A 453 43.97 -17.50 23.28
N LYS A 454 43.55 -17.68 22.02
CA LYS A 454 43.22 -19.00 21.44
C LYS A 454 44.43 -19.96 21.49
N ALA A 455 45.64 -19.48 21.18
CA ALA A 455 46.87 -20.26 21.24
C ALA A 455 47.22 -20.68 22.68
N ILE A 456 47.22 -19.72 23.61
CA ILE A 456 47.48 -19.95 25.04
C ILE A 456 46.44 -20.92 25.64
N GLN A 457 45.15 -20.78 25.30
CA GLN A 457 44.10 -21.70 25.74
C GLN A 457 44.28 -23.13 25.18
N LYS A 458 44.80 -23.25 23.96
CA LYS A 458 45.13 -24.54 23.32
C LYS A 458 46.33 -25.22 23.98
N GLU A 459 47.34 -24.45 24.40
CA GLU A 459 48.49 -24.99 25.18
C GLU A 459 48.09 -25.35 26.62
N LEU A 460 47.18 -24.61 27.25
CA LEU A 460 46.68 -24.88 28.61
C LEU A 460 45.72 -26.08 28.71
N GLY A 461 45.27 -26.65 27.59
CA GLY A 461 44.42 -27.85 27.57
C GLY A 461 42.99 -27.66 28.09
N VAL A 462 42.54 -26.42 28.37
CA VAL A 462 41.20 -26.12 28.92
C VAL A 462 40.15 -26.02 27.79
N SER A 463 40.13 -27.00 26.89
CA SER A 463 39.20 -27.09 25.76
C SER A 463 37.83 -27.65 26.19
N SER A 464 37.07 -26.87 26.98
CA SER A 464 35.61 -27.05 27.16
C SER A 464 34.89 -25.82 26.62
N ASP A 465 34.86 -25.73 25.29
CA ASP A 465 34.49 -24.51 24.60
C ASP A 465 33.01 -24.17 24.84
N GLY A 466 32.63 -22.90 24.68
CA GLY A 466 31.21 -22.49 24.74
C GLY A 466 30.35 -23.21 23.69
N ARG A 467 31.02 -23.72 22.64
CA ARG A 467 30.47 -24.54 21.56
C ARG A 467 29.98 -25.91 22.04
N ASP A 468 30.80 -26.63 22.81
CA ASP A 468 30.47 -28.00 23.25
C ASP A 468 29.26 -28.00 24.18
N LYS A 469 29.23 -27.04 25.10
CA LYS A 469 28.10 -26.78 26.01
C LYS A 469 26.81 -26.41 25.25
N LEU A 470 26.92 -25.78 24.07
CA LEU A 470 25.78 -25.48 23.21
C LEU A 470 25.30 -26.74 22.44
N VAL A 471 26.22 -27.55 21.93
CA VAL A 471 25.92 -28.83 21.25
C VAL A 471 25.28 -29.83 22.23
N GLU A 472 25.80 -29.94 23.45
CA GLU A 472 25.25 -30.76 24.52
C GLU A 472 23.84 -30.31 24.91
N LYS A 473 23.63 -29.00 25.10
CA LYS A 473 22.31 -28.40 25.37
C LYS A 473 21.28 -28.67 24.25
N PHE A 474 21.70 -28.72 22.99
CA PHE A 474 20.82 -29.14 21.89
C PHE A 474 20.53 -30.65 21.92
N ARG A 475 21.52 -31.51 22.21
CA ARG A 475 21.32 -32.95 22.39
C ARG A 475 20.37 -33.27 23.55
N GLU A 476 20.49 -32.58 24.70
CA GLU A 476 19.54 -32.73 25.81
C GLU A 476 18.10 -32.41 25.41
N ARG A 477 17.88 -31.33 24.66
CA ARG A 477 16.55 -30.95 24.18
C ARG A 477 16.00 -31.98 23.20
N ALA A 478 16.83 -32.41 22.24
CA ALA A 478 16.49 -33.45 21.29
C ALA A 478 16.09 -34.77 21.97
N ASN A 479 16.79 -35.17 23.03
CA ASN A 479 16.48 -36.39 23.79
C ASN A 479 15.15 -36.30 24.58
N LYS A 480 14.63 -35.09 24.85
CA LYS A 480 13.34 -34.84 25.50
C LYS A 480 12.16 -34.78 24.50
N LEU A 481 12.42 -34.98 23.20
CA LEU A 481 11.45 -34.83 22.10
C LEU A 481 11.43 -36.09 21.22
N ALA A 482 10.24 -36.59 20.87
CA ALA A 482 10.10 -37.76 20.02
C ALA A 482 10.16 -37.38 18.53
N MET A 483 11.31 -36.83 18.11
CA MET A 483 11.55 -36.45 16.72
C MET A 483 11.49 -37.67 15.78
N PRO A 484 10.67 -37.63 14.70
CA PRO A 484 10.64 -38.67 13.66
C PRO A 484 12.01 -38.88 13.01
N GLU A 485 12.24 -40.05 12.41
CA GLU A 485 13.56 -40.45 11.89
C GLU A 485 14.15 -39.45 10.87
N ALA A 486 13.34 -38.99 9.91
CA ALA A 486 13.77 -37.98 8.93
C ALA A 486 14.21 -36.66 9.60
N VAL A 487 13.46 -36.20 10.60
CA VAL A 487 13.76 -34.98 11.39
C VAL A 487 15.04 -35.19 12.20
N ARG A 488 15.19 -36.36 12.84
CA ARG A 488 16.36 -36.74 13.64
C ARG A 488 17.63 -36.81 12.79
N LYS A 489 17.55 -37.27 11.55
CA LYS A 489 18.68 -37.25 10.60
C LYS A 489 19.11 -35.81 10.30
N VAL A 490 18.18 -34.95 9.85
CA VAL A 490 18.48 -33.54 9.55
C VAL A 490 19.02 -32.80 10.78
N PHE A 491 18.47 -33.05 11.97
CA PHE A 491 18.99 -32.51 13.23
C PHE A 491 20.46 -32.92 13.46
N ASN A 492 20.81 -34.20 13.30
CA ASN A 492 22.18 -34.67 13.46
C ASN A 492 23.13 -34.05 12.41
N ASP A 493 22.69 -33.94 11.17
CA ASP A 493 23.49 -33.36 10.07
C ASP A 493 23.78 -31.87 10.30
N GLU A 494 22.78 -31.08 10.72
CA GLU A 494 22.97 -29.65 11.04
C GLU A 494 23.71 -29.43 12.39
N LEU A 495 23.55 -30.33 13.37
CA LEU A 495 24.34 -30.32 14.62
C LEU A 495 25.83 -30.59 14.34
N ASN A 496 26.13 -31.52 13.43
CA ASN A 496 27.50 -31.80 13.00
C ASN A 496 28.11 -30.61 12.26
N LYS A 497 27.34 -29.86 11.45
CA LYS A 497 27.81 -28.59 10.85
C LYS A 497 28.10 -27.53 11.91
N LEU A 498 27.20 -27.34 12.87
CA LEU A 498 27.40 -26.37 13.96
C LEU A 498 28.71 -26.62 14.73
N ALA A 499 29.08 -27.89 14.93
CA ALA A 499 30.33 -28.28 15.58
C ALA A 499 31.60 -27.90 14.80
N HIS A 500 31.53 -27.70 13.48
CA HIS A 500 32.67 -27.33 12.63
C HIS A 500 32.70 -25.84 12.22
N LEU A 501 31.54 -25.17 12.13
CA LEU A 501 31.45 -23.75 11.74
C LEU A 501 32.03 -22.80 12.82
N GLU A 502 32.89 -21.85 12.46
CA GLU A 502 33.43 -20.85 13.42
C GLU A 502 32.32 -19.92 13.94
N PRO A 503 32.29 -19.52 15.24
CA PRO A 503 31.23 -18.66 15.80
C PRO A 503 31.07 -17.28 15.15
N THR A 504 32.10 -16.80 14.45
CA THR A 504 32.14 -15.54 13.69
C THR A 504 31.43 -15.62 12.34
N ALA A 505 31.20 -16.82 11.81
CA ALA A 505 30.56 -17.02 10.51
C ALA A 505 29.06 -16.71 10.56
N SER A 506 28.53 -16.08 9.50
CA SER A 506 27.09 -15.85 9.34
C SER A 506 26.28 -17.15 9.40
N GLU A 507 26.79 -18.22 8.81
CA GLU A 507 26.20 -19.57 8.80
C GLU A 507 26.06 -20.18 10.19
N PHE A 508 26.96 -19.88 11.13
CA PHE A 508 26.87 -20.37 12.52
C PHE A 508 25.61 -19.85 13.20
N ASN A 509 25.29 -18.57 13.01
CA ASN A 509 24.07 -17.96 13.56
C ASN A 509 22.80 -18.50 12.88
N VAL A 510 22.82 -18.74 11.56
CA VAL A 510 21.69 -19.35 10.85
C VAL A 510 21.45 -20.79 11.33
N THR A 511 22.50 -21.61 11.41
CA THR A 511 22.42 -23.02 11.85
C THR A 511 22.01 -23.13 13.32
N ARG A 512 22.54 -22.26 14.19
CA ARG A 512 22.13 -22.14 15.60
C ARG A 512 20.65 -21.81 15.73
N ASN A 513 20.15 -20.84 14.96
CA ASN A 513 18.74 -20.44 15.00
C ASN A 513 17.84 -21.56 14.45
N TYR A 514 18.25 -22.22 13.37
CA TYR A 514 17.54 -23.38 12.82
C TYR A 514 17.40 -24.52 13.84
N LEU A 515 18.49 -24.88 14.54
CA LEU A 515 18.47 -25.89 15.60
C LEU A 515 17.65 -25.46 16.83
N ASP A 516 17.62 -24.17 17.17
CA ASP A 516 16.75 -23.63 18.24
C ASP A 516 15.26 -23.67 17.85
N TRP A 517 14.91 -23.40 16.59
CA TRP A 517 13.54 -23.61 16.08
C TRP A 517 13.15 -25.09 16.07
N LEU A 518 13.99 -25.97 15.51
CA LEU A 518 13.71 -27.40 15.39
C LEU A 518 13.57 -28.08 16.76
N THR A 519 14.38 -27.67 17.76
CA THR A 519 14.28 -28.15 19.16
C THR A 519 13.23 -27.43 20.02
N GLN A 520 12.47 -26.49 19.46
CA GLN A 520 11.30 -25.87 20.12
C GLN A 520 9.96 -26.34 19.56
N ILE A 521 9.96 -27.09 18.46
CA ILE A 521 8.77 -27.76 17.93
C ILE A 521 8.44 -28.96 18.85
N PRO A 522 7.18 -29.15 19.28
CA PRO A 522 6.79 -30.09 20.33
C PRO A 522 6.63 -31.54 19.84
N TRP A 523 7.65 -32.10 19.19
CA TRP A 523 7.60 -33.44 18.58
C TRP A 523 7.17 -34.54 19.57
N GLY A 524 6.06 -35.22 19.25
CA GLY A 524 5.40 -36.26 20.06
C GLY A 524 4.63 -35.76 21.28
N GLN A 525 4.65 -34.47 21.60
CA GLN A 525 3.99 -33.92 22.80
C GLN A 525 2.55 -33.51 22.47
N LYS A 526 1.56 -34.30 22.93
CA LYS A 526 0.13 -34.03 22.72
C LYS A 526 -0.54 -33.57 24.01
N SER A 527 -1.52 -32.66 23.90
CA SER A 527 -2.46 -32.36 24.98
C SER A 527 -3.49 -33.48 25.14
N ALA A 528 -3.88 -33.77 26.39
CA ALA A 528 -4.87 -34.79 26.70
C ALA A 528 -6.28 -34.28 26.37
N GLU A 529 -6.92 -34.90 25.38
CA GLU A 529 -8.20 -34.44 24.81
C GLU A 529 -9.41 -34.94 25.59
N ASN A 530 -10.46 -34.11 25.69
CA ASN A 530 -11.69 -34.45 26.41
C ASN A 530 -12.89 -34.59 25.45
N PHE A 531 -13.42 -35.81 25.33
CA PHE A 531 -14.60 -36.13 24.52
C PHE A 531 -15.89 -36.32 25.37
N GLY A 532 -15.96 -35.67 26.52
CA GLY A 532 -17.15 -35.61 27.35
C GLY A 532 -18.22 -34.68 26.77
N ILE A 533 -19.19 -35.22 26.02
CA ILE A 533 -20.30 -34.46 25.41
C ILE A 533 -21.04 -33.58 26.44
N GLN A 534 -21.25 -34.09 27.67
CA GLN A 534 -21.83 -33.31 28.76
C GLN A 534 -20.96 -32.11 29.19
N ASN A 535 -19.64 -32.29 29.26
CA ASN A 535 -18.69 -31.21 29.56
C ASN A 535 -18.63 -30.19 28.42
N ALA A 536 -18.59 -30.66 27.17
CA ALA A 536 -18.60 -29.79 25.99
C ALA A 536 -19.88 -28.94 25.94
N ARG A 537 -21.05 -29.54 26.21
CA ARG A 537 -22.31 -28.82 26.31
C ARG A 537 -22.28 -27.79 27.45
N ALA A 538 -21.83 -28.17 28.64
CA ALA A 538 -21.73 -27.25 29.77
C ALA A 538 -20.84 -26.02 29.46
N VAL A 539 -19.66 -26.22 28.86
CA VAL A 539 -18.75 -25.13 28.47
C VAL A 539 -19.35 -24.24 27.37
N LEU A 540 -20.07 -24.82 26.39
CA LEU A 540 -20.74 -24.05 25.34
C LEU A 540 -21.98 -23.28 25.84
N ASP A 541 -22.73 -23.84 26.79
CA ASP A 541 -23.86 -23.17 27.45
C ASP A 541 -23.40 -22.15 28.51
N GLU A 542 -22.20 -22.30 29.07
CA GLU A 542 -21.51 -21.30 29.90
C GLU A 542 -21.07 -20.09 29.06
N ASP A 543 -20.25 -20.30 28.02
CA ASP A 543 -19.63 -19.22 27.23
C ASP A 543 -20.58 -18.46 26.31
N HIS A 544 -21.68 -19.09 25.85
CA HIS A 544 -22.57 -18.53 24.83
C HIS A 544 -24.05 -18.67 25.16
N TYR A 545 -24.79 -17.55 25.10
CA TYR A 545 -26.25 -17.57 25.16
C TYR A 545 -26.87 -17.88 23.79
N GLY A 546 -28.01 -18.57 23.79
CA GLY A 546 -28.72 -18.97 22.56
C GLY A 546 -27.93 -19.97 21.73
N LEU A 547 -27.97 -19.78 20.39
CA LEU A 547 -27.18 -20.53 19.39
C LEU A 547 -27.32 -22.06 19.46
N LYS A 548 -28.55 -22.57 19.72
CA LYS A 548 -28.85 -24.02 19.85
C LYS A 548 -28.30 -24.82 18.67
N ASP A 549 -28.75 -24.49 17.46
CA ASP A 549 -28.41 -25.18 16.21
C ASP A 549 -26.88 -25.25 15.98
N VAL A 550 -26.17 -24.16 16.28
CA VAL A 550 -24.69 -24.07 16.18
C VAL A 550 -24.00 -24.96 17.21
N LYS A 551 -24.51 -24.99 18.46
CA LYS A 551 -24.00 -25.87 19.51
C LYS A 551 -24.26 -27.33 19.20
N ASP A 552 -25.45 -27.66 18.71
CA ASP A 552 -25.81 -29.03 18.37
C ASP A 552 -24.94 -29.56 17.22
N ARG A 553 -24.61 -28.75 16.19
CA ARG A 553 -23.57 -29.10 15.19
C ARG A 553 -22.18 -29.31 15.79
N ILE A 554 -21.76 -28.48 16.74
CA ILE A 554 -20.47 -28.66 17.44
C ILE A 554 -20.49 -29.95 18.28
N LEU A 555 -21.63 -30.32 18.89
CA LEU A 555 -21.78 -31.56 19.65
C LEU A 555 -21.84 -32.80 18.74
N GLU A 556 -22.47 -32.72 17.55
CA GLU A 556 -22.39 -33.75 16.50
C GLU A 556 -20.93 -33.99 16.09
N PHE A 557 -20.17 -32.92 15.82
CA PHE A 557 -18.75 -32.99 15.47
C PHE A 557 -17.90 -33.65 16.58
N ILE A 558 -18.11 -33.25 17.85
CA ILE A 558 -17.42 -33.86 19.00
C ILE A 558 -17.84 -35.33 19.20
N ALA A 559 -19.10 -35.69 18.92
CA ALA A 559 -19.56 -37.08 18.98
C ALA A 559 -18.92 -37.95 17.88
N VAL A 560 -18.77 -37.45 16.66
CA VAL A 560 -18.03 -38.14 15.58
C VAL A 560 -16.55 -38.32 15.95
N GLY A 561 -15.91 -37.28 16.51
CA GLY A 561 -14.54 -37.38 17.02
C GLY A 561 -14.40 -38.44 18.13
N LYS A 562 -15.38 -38.51 19.05
CA LYS A 562 -15.43 -39.55 20.09
C LYS A 562 -15.56 -40.96 19.53
N LEU A 563 -16.35 -41.16 18.48
CA LEU A 563 -16.54 -42.47 17.84
C LEU A 563 -15.30 -42.92 17.05
N ARG A 564 -14.57 -41.99 16.45
CA ARG A 564 -13.33 -42.28 15.71
C ARG A 564 -12.08 -42.38 16.60
N GLY A 565 -12.12 -41.80 17.81
CA GLY A 565 -10.97 -41.65 18.70
C GLY A 565 -10.04 -40.50 18.32
N THR A 566 -10.22 -39.90 17.14
CA THR A 566 -9.48 -38.74 16.62
C THR A 566 -10.43 -37.73 15.98
N VAL A 567 -10.05 -36.44 16.02
CA VAL A 567 -10.85 -35.32 15.49
C VAL A 567 -10.35 -34.92 14.09
N GLU A 568 -10.12 -35.90 13.22
CA GLU A 568 -9.37 -35.74 11.97
C GLU A 568 -10.28 -35.59 10.73
N GLY A 569 -9.91 -34.70 9.82
CA GLY A 569 -10.44 -34.69 8.44
C GLY A 569 -11.70 -33.85 8.18
N LYS A 570 -12.12 -32.96 9.09
CA LYS A 570 -13.16 -31.95 8.83
C LYS A 570 -12.76 -30.58 9.39
N ILE A 571 -12.79 -29.57 8.53
CA ILE A 571 -12.51 -28.16 8.89
C ILE A 571 -13.85 -27.48 9.21
N LEU A 572 -13.96 -26.82 10.37
CA LEU A 572 -15.16 -26.05 10.71
C LEU A 572 -15.03 -24.61 10.22
N CYS A 573 -15.98 -24.11 9.42
CA CYS A 573 -15.98 -22.74 8.93
C CYS A 573 -17.20 -21.95 9.45
N PHE A 574 -16.94 -21.01 10.38
CA PHE A 574 -17.98 -20.17 10.97
C PHE A 574 -18.21 -18.91 10.14
N VAL A 575 -19.37 -18.82 9.48
CA VAL A 575 -19.75 -17.71 8.59
C VAL A 575 -20.86 -16.88 9.21
N GLY A 576 -20.80 -15.55 9.17
CA GLY A 576 -21.87 -14.70 9.70
C GLY A 576 -21.44 -13.24 9.88
N PRO A 577 -22.36 -12.31 10.22
CA PRO A 577 -22.02 -10.89 10.34
C PRO A 577 -21.01 -10.62 11.46
N PRO A 578 -20.29 -9.49 11.43
CA PRO A 578 -19.30 -9.16 12.45
C PRO A 578 -19.95 -9.00 13.84
N GLY A 579 -19.31 -9.54 14.87
CA GLY A 579 -19.77 -9.41 16.26
C GLY A 579 -20.74 -10.50 16.76
N VAL A 580 -20.94 -11.60 16.01
CA VAL A 580 -21.76 -12.76 16.43
C VAL A 580 -20.97 -13.87 17.15
N GLY A 581 -19.85 -13.54 17.81
CA GLY A 581 -19.14 -14.50 18.67
C GLY A 581 -18.27 -15.57 17.98
N LYS A 582 -18.18 -15.61 16.64
CA LYS A 582 -17.36 -16.59 15.86
C LYS A 582 -16.00 -16.92 16.49
N THR A 583 -15.22 -15.88 16.81
CA THR A 583 -13.88 -16.01 17.42
C THR A 583 -13.91 -16.55 18.86
N SER A 584 -14.95 -16.27 19.65
CA SER A 584 -15.08 -16.82 21.01
C SER A 584 -15.58 -18.27 21.01
N ILE A 585 -16.39 -18.68 20.03
CA ILE A 585 -16.79 -20.09 19.85
C ILE A 585 -15.56 -20.97 19.61
N GLY A 586 -14.62 -20.56 18.75
CA GLY A 586 -13.35 -21.26 18.57
C GLY A 586 -12.53 -21.42 19.87
N LYS A 587 -12.54 -20.41 20.76
CA LYS A 587 -11.92 -20.50 22.09
C LYS A 587 -12.65 -21.48 23.02
N SER A 588 -13.98 -21.58 22.89
CA SER A 588 -14.83 -22.43 23.73
C SER A 588 -14.72 -23.89 23.33
N ILE A 589 -14.63 -24.18 22.02
CA ILE A 589 -14.30 -25.52 21.48
C ILE A 589 -12.93 -25.98 21.99
N ALA A 590 -11.92 -25.10 21.97
CA ALA A 590 -10.60 -25.43 22.51
C ALA A 590 -10.65 -25.77 24.02
N ARG A 591 -11.42 -25.01 24.81
CA ARG A 591 -11.64 -25.28 26.25
C ARG A 591 -12.38 -26.61 26.47
N ALA A 592 -13.45 -26.86 25.73
CA ALA A 592 -14.25 -28.09 25.81
C ALA A 592 -13.43 -29.35 25.52
N LEU A 593 -12.57 -29.29 24.49
CA LEU A 593 -11.67 -30.38 24.09
C LEU A 593 -10.37 -30.44 24.91
N ASN A 594 -10.10 -29.48 25.79
CA ASN A 594 -8.82 -29.30 26.51
C ASN A 594 -7.57 -29.13 25.59
N ARG A 595 -7.77 -28.65 24.36
CA ARG A 595 -6.69 -28.36 23.40
C ARG A 595 -6.13 -26.94 23.59
N LYS A 596 -4.85 -26.73 23.27
CA LYS A 596 -4.26 -25.38 23.27
C LYS A 596 -4.84 -24.53 22.14
N TYR A 597 -5.19 -23.28 22.42
CA TYR A 597 -5.80 -22.35 21.46
C TYR A 597 -4.77 -21.39 20.87
N TYR A 598 -4.71 -21.33 19.55
CA TYR A 598 -3.96 -20.30 18.80
C TYR A 598 -4.88 -19.62 17.78
N ARG A 599 -4.59 -18.36 17.47
CA ARG A 599 -5.32 -17.58 16.47
C ARG A 599 -4.37 -16.72 15.65
N PHE A 600 -4.53 -16.74 14.33
CA PHE A 600 -3.98 -15.73 13.43
C PHE A 600 -5.05 -15.24 12.45
N SER A 601 -4.87 -14.04 11.91
CA SER A 601 -5.72 -13.49 10.85
C SER A 601 -5.09 -13.78 9.49
N VAL A 602 -5.90 -14.15 8.50
CA VAL A 602 -5.48 -14.20 7.09
C VAL A 602 -6.07 -13.06 6.26
N GLY A 603 -7.00 -12.29 6.84
CA GLY A 603 -7.54 -11.10 6.17
C GLY A 603 -6.47 -10.05 5.90
N GLY A 604 -6.31 -9.69 4.63
CA GLY A 604 -5.27 -8.77 4.15
C GLY A 604 -3.94 -9.42 3.78
N LEU A 605 -3.75 -10.74 3.96
CA LEU A 605 -2.53 -11.40 3.50
C LEU A 605 -2.46 -11.44 1.96
N THR A 606 -1.31 -11.07 1.41
CA THR A 606 -0.99 -11.14 -0.03
C THR A 606 0.21 -12.02 -0.37
N ASP A 607 1.01 -12.42 0.64
CA ASP A 607 2.22 -13.23 0.46
C ASP A 607 2.02 -14.64 1.03
N VAL A 608 2.53 -15.63 0.29
CA VAL A 608 2.60 -17.04 0.67
C VAL A 608 3.59 -17.25 1.83
N ALA A 609 4.65 -16.44 1.93
CA ALA A 609 5.71 -16.60 2.92
C ALA A 609 5.25 -16.36 4.37
N GLU A 610 4.13 -15.68 4.62
CA GLU A 610 3.56 -15.65 5.98
C GLU A 610 3.04 -17.03 6.40
N ILE A 611 2.47 -17.81 5.48
CA ILE A 611 1.91 -19.14 5.78
C ILE A 611 3.01 -20.20 5.80
N LYS A 612 3.88 -20.23 4.78
CA LYS A 612 4.94 -21.24 4.59
C LYS A 612 6.33 -20.85 5.13
N GLY A 613 6.51 -19.63 5.62
CA GLY A 613 7.83 -19.11 6.01
C GLY A 613 8.67 -18.63 4.82
N HIS A 614 9.77 -17.95 5.15
CA HIS A 614 10.80 -17.55 4.19
C HIS A 614 11.91 -18.60 4.13
N ARG A 615 12.51 -18.83 2.95
CA ARG A 615 13.68 -19.71 2.81
C ARG A 615 14.83 -19.26 3.71
N ARG A 616 15.51 -20.22 4.35
CA ARG A 616 16.65 -19.99 5.26
C ARG A 616 17.82 -19.17 4.69
N THR A 617 17.88 -19.00 3.37
CA THR A 617 18.86 -18.18 2.64
C THR A 617 18.61 -16.67 2.72
N TYR A 618 17.41 -16.23 3.12
CA TYR A 618 17.12 -14.79 3.23
C TYR A 618 17.59 -14.21 4.57
N VAL A 619 18.16 -13.01 4.52
CA VAL A 619 18.55 -12.26 5.73
C VAL A 619 17.29 -11.96 6.55
N GLY A 620 17.28 -12.38 7.82
CA GLY A 620 16.11 -12.24 8.69
C GLY A 620 14.96 -13.21 8.41
N ALA A 621 15.21 -14.33 7.70
CA ALA A 621 14.18 -15.34 7.42
C ALA A 621 13.47 -15.85 8.70
N LEU A 622 12.15 -15.97 8.61
CA LEU A 622 11.26 -16.48 9.66
C LEU A 622 10.45 -17.68 9.15
N PRO A 623 10.17 -18.69 10.00
CA PRO A 623 9.23 -19.77 9.67
C PRO A 623 7.78 -19.28 9.71
N GLY A 624 6.88 -20.01 9.05
CA GLY A 624 5.49 -19.62 8.84
C GLY A 624 4.65 -19.52 10.12
N ARG A 625 3.51 -18.84 10.05
CA ARG A 625 2.57 -18.65 11.19
C ARG A 625 2.16 -19.96 11.87
N VAL A 626 2.16 -21.08 11.13
CA VAL A 626 1.83 -22.42 11.64
C VAL A 626 2.92 -22.97 12.56
N ILE A 627 4.19 -22.86 12.17
CA ILE A 627 5.33 -23.26 13.01
C ILE A 627 5.44 -22.37 14.24
N GLN A 628 5.16 -21.07 14.09
CA GLN A 628 5.03 -20.12 15.21
C GLN A 628 3.90 -20.54 16.18
N ALA A 629 2.78 -21.07 15.66
CA ALA A 629 1.68 -21.60 16.48
C ALA A 629 2.11 -22.83 17.30
N LEU A 630 2.78 -23.80 16.69
CA LEU A 630 3.28 -25.01 17.36
C LEU A 630 4.25 -24.67 18.49
N LYS A 631 5.24 -23.80 18.22
CA LYS A 631 6.19 -23.27 19.22
C LYS A 631 5.48 -22.58 20.39
N LYS A 632 4.45 -21.78 20.12
CA LYS A 632 3.70 -21.05 21.16
C LYS A 632 2.79 -21.96 21.98
N CYS A 633 2.20 -22.99 21.38
CA CYS A 633 1.31 -23.93 22.05
C CYS A 633 2.06 -25.01 22.86
N LYS A 634 3.26 -25.41 22.39
CA LYS A 634 4.05 -26.54 22.91
C LYS A 634 3.28 -27.87 22.90
N THR A 635 2.46 -28.07 21.87
CA THR A 635 1.67 -29.30 21.61
C THR A 635 1.53 -29.57 20.11
N GLU A 636 1.49 -30.83 19.68
CA GLU A 636 1.19 -31.22 18.28
C GLU A 636 -0.29 -31.02 17.88
N ASN A 637 -1.22 -31.05 18.84
CA ASN A 637 -2.67 -31.07 18.60
C ASN A 637 -3.42 -29.78 19.05
N PRO A 638 -2.93 -28.55 18.79
CA PRO A 638 -3.67 -27.35 19.12
C PRO A 638 -4.96 -27.23 18.28
N LEU A 639 -5.84 -26.32 18.70
CA LEU A 639 -6.87 -25.74 17.85
C LEU A 639 -6.33 -24.44 17.28
N ILE A 640 -6.23 -24.36 15.95
CA ILE A 640 -5.78 -23.19 15.21
C ILE A 640 -7.00 -22.51 14.58
N LEU A 641 -7.28 -21.29 15.05
CA LEU A 641 -8.31 -20.42 14.48
C LEU A 641 -7.70 -19.50 13.41
N ILE A 642 -8.20 -19.64 12.18
CA ILE A 642 -7.90 -18.81 11.01
C ILE A 642 -9.01 -17.75 10.90
N ASP A 643 -8.73 -16.52 11.33
CA ASP A 643 -9.69 -15.41 11.33
C ASP A 643 -9.71 -14.69 9.96
N GLU A 644 -10.90 -14.33 9.47
CA GLU A 644 -11.14 -13.53 8.26
C GLU A 644 -10.64 -14.14 6.92
N ILE A 645 -10.92 -15.43 6.69
CA ILE A 645 -10.61 -16.16 5.45
C ILE A 645 -11.34 -15.61 4.21
N ASP A 646 -12.39 -14.82 4.43
CA ASP A 646 -13.16 -14.12 3.39
C ASP A 646 -12.47 -12.88 2.82
N LYS A 647 -11.30 -12.50 3.35
CA LYS A 647 -10.54 -11.28 2.97
C LYS A 647 -9.09 -11.57 2.53
N ILE A 648 -8.82 -12.76 2.02
CA ILE A 648 -7.51 -13.10 1.45
C ILE A 648 -7.22 -12.19 0.24
N GLY A 649 -6.03 -11.59 0.20
CA GLY A 649 -5.58 -10.76 -0.91
C GLY A 649 -4.91 -11.59 -2.01
N ARG A 650 -5.14 -11.22 -3.28
CA ARG A 650 -4.42 -11.80 -4.42
C ARG A 650 -3.14 -11.01 -4.67
N GLY A 651 -2.00 -11.57 -4.26
CA GLY A 651 -0.68 -10.98 -4.50
C GLY A 651 -0.10 -11.34 -5.87
N TYR A 652 0.94 -10.59 -6.29
CA TYR A 652 1.71 -10.89 -7.51
C TYR A 652 2.74 -12.01 -7.32
N GLN A 653 3.14 -12.31 -6.07
CA GLN A 653 4.18 -13.30 -5.74
C GLN A 653 3.62 -14.71 -5.48
N GLY A 654 2.31 -14.90 -5.64
CA GLY A 654 1.61 -16.17 -5.45
C GLY A 654 0.20 -15.95 -4.92
N ASP A 655 -0.65 -16.98 -5.01
CA ASP A 655 -1.95 -16.97 -4.35
C ASP A 655 -1.82 -17.61 -2.95
N PRO A 656 -1.93 -16.85 -1.84
CA PRO A 656 -1.92 -17.41 -0.49
C PRO A 656 -3.04 -18.44 -0.25
N SER A 657 -4.11 -18.43 -1.05
CA SER A 657 -5.14 -19.50 -1.04
C SER A 657 -4.56 -20.88 -1.36
N SER A 658 -3.51 -20.97 -2.19
CA SER A 658 -2.83 -22.24 -2.52
C SER A 658 -2.04 -22.80 -1.32
N ALA A 659 -1.43 -21.94 -0.52
CA ALA A 659 -0.75 -22.33 0.71
C ALA A 659 -1.74 -22.72 1.82
N LEU A 660 -2.93 -22.10 1.86
CA LEU A 660 -4.02 -22.54 2.73
C LEU A 660 -4.62 -23.89 2.28
N LEU A 661 -4.67 -24.17 0.97
CA LEU A 661 -5.10 -25.49 0.48
C LEU A 661 -4.18 -26.60 1.00
N GLU A 662 -2.87 -26.51 0.77
CA GLU A 662 -1.89 -27.50 1.25
C GLU A 662 -1.88 -27.65 2.79
N LEU A 663 -2.12 -26.56 3.52
CA LEU A 663 -2.24 -26.56 4.99
C LEU A 663 -3.50 -27.30 5.49
N LEU A 664 -4.60 -27.18 4.76
CA LEU A 664 -5.93 -27.61 5.21
C LEU A 664 -6.36 -28.96 4.63
N ASP A 665 -5.78 -29.39 3.51
CA ASP A 665 -6.16 -30.63 2.82
C ASP A 665 -5.75 -31.88 3.62
N PRO A 666 -6.68 -32.76 4.03
CA PRO A 666 -6.36 -33.93 4.85
C PRO A 666 -5.38 -34.92 4.23
N GLU A 667 -5.21 -34.91 2.91
CA GLU A 667 -4.25 -35.76 2.18
C GLU A 667 -2.82 -35.17 2.15
N GLN A 668 -2.67 -33.87 2.39
CA GLN A 668 -1.38 -33.16 2.25
C GLN A 668 -0.81 -32.70 3.61
N ASN A 669 -1.68 -32.44 4.58
CA ASN A 669 -1.30 -31.83 5.86
C ASN A 669 -0.41 -32.73 6.75
N SER A 670 -0.34 -34.04 6.50
CA SER A 670 0.61 -34.96 7.17
C SER A 670 2.08 -34.75 6.75
N SER A 671 2.31 -34.04 5.64
CA SER A 671 3.62 -33.77 5.05
C SER A 671 3.79 -32.30 4.64
N PHE A 672 3.22 -31.37 5.42
CA PHE A 672 3.31 -29.94 5.14
C PHE A 672 4.78 -29.46 5.18
N LEU A 673 5.21 -28.75 4.14
CA LEU A 673 6.60 -28.32 3.97
C LEU A 673 6.73 -26.80 4.14
N ASP A 674 7.18 -26.39 5.33
CA ASP A 674 7.58 -25.02 5.64
C ASP A 674 8.96 -24.72 5.00
N HIS A 675 9.07 -23.59 4.31
CA HIS A 675 10.25 -23.18 3.53
C HIS A 675 11.46 -22.78 4.39
N TYR A 676 11.28 -22.48 5.67
CA TYR A 676 12.37 -22.21 6.60
C TYR A 676 12.92 -23.52 7.19
N LEU A 677 12.03 -24.46 7.52
CA LEU A 677 12.40 -25.76 8.10
C LEU A 677 12.93 -26.76 7.06
N ASP A 678 12.38 -26.77 5.84
CA ASP A 678 12.71 -27.72 4.75
C ASP A 678 12.57 -29.20 5.17
N VAL A 679 11.62 -29.46 6.08
CA VAL A 679 11.35 -30.76 6.72
C VAL A 679 9.83 -30.94 6.81
N PRO A 680 9.27 -32.12 6.49
CA PRO A 680 7.82 -32.34 6.58
C PRO A 680 7.34 -32.28 8.04
N VAL A 681 6.31 -31.49 8.27
CA VAL A 681 5.62 -31.36 9.57
C VAL A 681 4.24 -31.98 9.46
N ASP A 682 3.93 -32.89 10.38
CA ASP A 682 2.62 -33.52 10.47
C ASP A 682 1.62 -32.61 11.20
N LEU A 683 0.65 -32.08 10.44
CA LEU A 683 -0.43 -31.22 10.91
C LEU A 683 -1.79 -31.93 10.95
N SER A 684 -1.86 -33.23 10.64
CA SER A 684 -3.12 -34.00 10.61
C SER A 684 -3.90 -33.95 11.94
N LYS A 685 -3.17 -33.87 13.06
CA LYS A 685 -3.67 -33.79 14.44
C LYS A 685 -4.24 -32.41 14.80
N VAL A 686 -3.95 -31.37 14.02
CA VAL A 686 -4.33 -29.98 14.30
C VAL A 686 -5.81 -29.78 13.97
N LEU A 687 -6.58 -29.22 14.90
CA LEU A 687 -7.96 -28.86 14.63
C LEU A 687 -8.01 -27.45 14.02
N PHE A 688 -8.22 -27.38 12.71
CA PHE A 688 -8.42 -26.12 12.01
C PHE A 688 -9.87 -25.63 12.10
N VAL A 689 -10.03 -24.38 12.49
CA VAL A 689 -11.31 -23.66 12.49
C VAL A 689 -11.11 -22.36 11.71
N CYS A 690 -12.01 -22.06 10.79
CA CYS A 690 -11.98 -20.84 9.98
C CYS A 690 -13.12 -19.89 10.38
N THR A 691 -12.92 -18.58 10.22
CA THR A 691 -14.01 -17.59 10.29
C THR A 691 -14.09 -16.78 9.00
N ALA A 692 -15.32 -16.51 8.56
CA ALA A 692 -15.65 -15.69 7.40
C ALA A 692 -16.84 -14.77 7.72
N ASN A 693 -17.01 -13.67 7.01
CA ASN A 693 -18.22 -12.85 7.07
C ASN A 693 -19.19 -13.16 5.93
N ILE A 694 -18.68 -13.56 4.77
CA ILE A 694 -19.44 -13.90 3.56
C ILE A 694 -18.85 -15.19 2.95
N THR A 695 -19.68 -16.09 2.41
CA THR A 695 -19.22 -17.31 1.71
C THR A 695 -18.65 -17.02 0.32
N HIS A 696 -19.29 -16.14 -0.46
CA HIS A 696 -19.01 -15.93 -1.89
C HIS A 696 -17.61 -15.38 -2.23
N THR A 697 -16.86 -14.85 -1.26
CA THR A 697 -15.46 -14.39 -1.48
C THR A 697 -14.43 -15.47 -1.15
N ILE A 698 -14.83 -16.58 -0.54
CA ILE A 698 -13.97 -17.73 -0.25
C ILE A 698 -13.72 -18.52 -1.56
N PRO A 699 -12.48 -18.92 -1.88
CA PRO A 699 -12.21 -19.81 -3.01
C PRO A 699 -12.99 -21.13 -2.90
N GLN A 700 -13.70 -21.52 -3.96
CA GLN A 700 -14.52 -22.76 -3.97
C GLN A 700 -13.72 -24.02 -3.54
N PRO A 701 -12.47 -24.25 -3.98
CA PRO A 701 -11.70 -25.44 -3.55
C PRO A 701 -11.38 -25.51 -2.05
N LEU A 702 -11.47 -24.38 -1.33
CA LEU A 702 -11.42 -24.33 0.14
C LEU A 702 -12.80 -24.56 0.74
N LEU A 703 -13.84 -23.94 0.16
CA LEU A 703 -15.23 -24.06 0.62
C LEU A 703 -15.75 -25.51 0.55
N ASP A 704 -15.42 -26.24 -0.52
CA ASP A 704 -15.81 -27.65 -0.72
C ASP A 704 -15.21 -28.61 0.34
N ARG A 705 -14.11 -28.20 0.99
CA ARG A 705 -13.43 -28.95 2.07
C ARG A 705 -13.93 -28.57 3.48
N MET A 706 -14.80 -27.56 3.60
CA MET A 706 -15.21 -26.98 4.88
C MET A 706 -16.66 -27.32 5.25
N GLU A 707 -16.87 -27.69 6.52
CA GLU A 707 -18.21 -27.75 7.09
C GLU A 707 -18.65 -26.33 7.48
N VAL A 708 -19.48 -25.74 6.63
CA VAL A 708 -19.96 -24.35 6.77
C VAL A 708 -21.09 -24.27 7.80
N ILE A 709 -20.83 -23.59 8.91
CA ILE A 709 -21.80 -23.32 9.97
C ILE A 709 -22.15 -21.84 9.93
N SER A 710 -23.42 -21.52 9.65
CA SER A 710 -23.93 -20.15 9.58
C SER A 710 -24.38 -19.62 10.94
N LEU A 711 -23.82 -18.47 11.33
CA LEU A 711 -24.23 -17.71 12.49
C LEU A 711 -25.06 -16.51 12.05
N SER A 712 -26.30 -16.48 12.52
CA SER A 712 -27.25 -15.38 12.34
C SER A 712 -26.93 -14.20 13.26
N GLY A 713 -27.54 -13.04 12.98
CA GLY A 713 -27.57 -11.91 13.91
C GLY A 713 -28.46 -12.18 15.11
N TYR A 714 -28.17 -11.49 16.23
CA TYR A 714 -28.93 -11.61 17.48
C TYR A 714 -30.17 -10.71 17.50
N VAL A 715 -31.28 -11.23 18.02
CA VAL A 715 -32.51 -10.47 18.33
C VAL A 715 -32.26 -9.55 19.54
N ALA A 716 -33.02 -8.46 19.69
CA ALA A 716 -32.86 -7.52 20.81
C ALA A 716 -32.88 -8.22 22.19
N ASP A 717 -33.78 -9.19 22.36
CA ASP A 717 -33.95 -9.99 23.57
C ASP A 717 -32.70 -10.84 23.88
N GLU A 718 -32.09 -11.43 22.85
CA GLU A 718 -30.82 -12.17 22.95
C GLU A 718 -29.65 -11.22 23.27
N LYS A 719 -29.61 -10.04 22.66
CA LYS A 719 -28.58 -9.02 22.93
C LYS A 719 -28.64 -8.52 24.36
N MET A 720 -29.83 -8.35 24.93
CA MET A 720 -30.02 -7.98 26.34
C MET A 720 -29.45 -9.07 27.26
N ALA A 721 -29.80 -10.34 27.02
CA ALA A 721 -29.26 -11.47 27.79
C ALA A 721 -27.74 -11.63 27.64
N ILE A 722 -27.17 -11.40 26.46
CA ILE A 722 -25.72 -11.39 26.20
C ILE A 722 -25.03 -10.21 26.92
N ALA A 723 -25.67 -9.04 26.93
CA ALA A 723 -25.14 -7.86 27.60
C ALA A 723 -25.09 -8.04 29.12
N GLU A 724 -26.16 -8.54 29.72
CA GLU A 724 -26.28 -8.81 31.15
C GLU A 724 -25.30 -9.90 31.61
N LYS A 725 -25.24 -11.04 30.90
CA LYS A 725 -24.42 -12.20 31.32
C LYS A 725 -22.92 -12.05 31.03
N TYR A 726 -22.54 -11.38 29.94
CA TYR A 726 -21.15 -11.41 29.46
C TYR A 726 -20.53 -10.03 29.27
N LEU A 727 -21.22 -9.09 28.61
CA LEU A 727 -20.59 -7.82 28.22
C LEU A 727 -20.40 -6.88 29.41
N ALA A 728 -21.38 -6.80 30.33
CA ALA A 728 -21.28 -5.98 31.53
C ALA A 728 -20.18 -6.48 32.48
N PRO A 729 -20.14 -7.76 32.90
CA PRO A 729 -19.04 -8.27 33.75
C PRO A 729 -17.65 -8.11 33.12
N GLN A 730 -17.50 -8.41 31.82
CA GLN A 730 -16.23 -8.21 31.13
C GLN A 730 -15.82 -6.72 31.07
N ALA A 731 -16.76 -5.80 30.95
CA ALA A 731 -16.49 -4.37 30.91
C ALA A 731 -16.21 -3.78 32.30
N GLN A 732 -16.83 -4.30 33.36
CA GLN A 732 -16.50 -3.99 34.76
C GLN A 732 -15.08 -4.45 35.09
N ASP A 733 -14.72 -5.69 34.76
CA ASP A 733 -13.37 -6.24 34.94
C ASP A 733 -12.31 -5.41 34.17
N LEU A 734 -12.56 -5.09 32.90
CA LEU A 734 -11.67 -4.25 32.08
C LEU A 734 -11.59 -2.79 32.54
N ALA A 735 -12.57 -2.29 33.30
CA ALA A 735 -12.56 -0.95 33.88
C ALA A 735 -12.00 -0.90 35.32
N GLY A 736 -11.61 -2.05 35.89
CA GLY A 736 -11.17 -2.15 37.29
C GLY A 736 -12.31 -2.05 38.34
N LEU A 737 -13.57 -2.04 37.90
CA LEU A 737 -14.74 -1.81 38.74
C LEU A 737 -15.31 -3.09 39.40
N LYS A 738 -14.56 -4.20 39.39
CA LYS A 738 -15.04 -5.53 39.83
C LYS A 738 -15.61 -5.56 41.26
N ASN A 739 -15.08 -4.72 42.14
CA ASN A 739 -15.46 -4.63 43.56
C ASN A 739 -16.34 -3.40 43.85
N VAL A 740 -16.90 -2.73 42.84
CA VAL A 740 -17.62 -1.46 42.98
C VAL A 740 -19.04 -1.62 42.46
N ASP A 741 -20.05 -1.15 43.22
CA ASP A 741 -21.46 -1.27 42.84
C ASP A 741 -21.85 -0.24 41.75
N VAL A 742 -21.36 -0.48 40.54
CA VAL A 742 -21.76 0.23 39.32
C VAL A 742 -22.71 -0.66 38.54
N ASN A 743 -24.01 -0.40 38.69
CA ASN A 743 -25.08 -1.23 38.15
C ASN A 743 -25.79 -0.54 36.97
N LEU A 744 -25.85 -1.24 35.83
CA LEU A 744 -26.48 -0.76 34.60
C LEU A 744 -27.85 -1.41 34.44
N SER A 745 -28.91 -0.63 34.64
CA SER A 745 -30.30 -1.14 34.64
C SER A 745 -30.72 -1.73 33.29
N LYS A 746 -31.72 -2.62 33.32
CA LYS A 746 -32.24 -3.28 32.11
C LYS A 746 -32.86 -2.29 31.12
N GLU A 747 -33.51 -1.23 31.63
CA GLU A 747 -34.04 -0.13 30.80
C GLU A 747 -32.93 0.66 30.09
N ALA A 748 -31.79 0.88 30.77
CA ALA A 748 -30.62 1.52 30.15
C ALA A 748 -29.94 0.60 29.11
N LEU A 749 -29.91 -0.71 29.33
CA LEU A 749 -29.47 -1.69 28.33
C LEU A 749 -30.41 -1.75 27.11
N GLU A 750 -31.72 -1.70 27.31
CA GLU A 750 -32.72 -1.69 26.23
C GLU A 750 -32.60 -0.40 25.40
N GLU A 751 -32.46 0.76 26.04
CA GLU A 751 -32.22 2.05 25.39
C GLU A 751 -30.88 2.07 24.63
N LEU A 752 -29.81 1.48 25.20
CA LEU A 752 -28.54 1.27 24.49
C LEU A 752 -28.71 0.44 23.22
N ILE A 753 -29.47 -0.65 23.28
CA ILE A 753 -29.71 -1.54 22.14
C ILE A 753 -30.52 -0.83 21.06
N LYS A 754 -31.62 -0.14 21.43
CA LYS A 754 -32.53 0.53 20.48
C LYS A 754 -31.92 1.80 19.88
N SER A 755 -31.45 2.72 20.72
CA SER A 755 -31.15 4.10 20.33
C SER A 755 -29.68 4.38 20.00
N TYR A 756 -28.79 3.41 20.25
CA TYR A 756 -27.34 3.54 20.01
C TYR A 756 -26.71 2.41 19.19
N CYS A 757 -27.40 1.27 18.95
CA CYS A 757 -26.79 0.04 18.42
C CYS A 757 -27.50 -0.64 17.21
N ARG A 758 -27.59 0.05 16.06
CA ARG A 758 -27.97 -0.58 14.78
C ARG A 758 -26.83 -1.45 14.19
N GLU A 759 -26.81 -2.72 14.56
CA GLU A 759 -25.93 -3.78 14.02
C GLU A 759 -26.60 -5.17 14.15
N SER A 760 -26.15 -6.20 13.41
CA SER A 760 -26.58 -7.59 13.64
C SER A 760 -25.89 -8.27 14.84
N GLY A 761 -24.65 -7.89 15.15
CA GLY A 761 -23.87 -8.43 16.27
C GLY A 761 -24.03 -7.64 17.58
N VAL A 762 -23.03 -7.75 18.47
CA VAL A 762 -22.92 -6.96 19.71
C VAL A 762 -21.60 -6.18 19.82
N ARG A 763 -20.96 -5.84 18.70
CA ARG A 763 -19.63 -5.20 18.68
C ARG A 763 -19.69 -3.71 19.03
N ASN A 764 -20.71 -3.01 18.57
CA ASN A 764 -21.00 -1.64 19.01
C ASN A 764 -21.61 -1.64 20.42
N LEU A 765 -22.50 -2.59 20.73
CA LEU A 765 -23.07 -2.72 22.07
C LEU A 765 -21.98 -2.87 23.15
N LYS A 766 -20.99 -3.76 22.93
CA LYS A 766 -19.81 -3.88 23.81
C LYS A 766 -19.06 -2.55 23.96
N LYS A 767 -18.80 -1.82 22.87
CA LYS A 767 -18.13 -0.50 22.92
C LYS A 767 -18.88 0.55 23.73
N GLN A 768 -20.22 0.58 23.66
CA GLN A 768 -21.00 1.54 24.46
C GLN A 768 -21.00 1.14 25.94
N ILE A 769 -21.12 -0.15 26.26
CA ILE A 769 -21.02 -0.67 27.64
C ILE A 769 -19.63 -0.36 28.25
N GLU A 770 -18.53 -0.65 27.52
CA GLU A 770 -17.16 -0.28 27.91
C GLU A 770 -17.01 1.24 28.13
N LYS A 771 -17.64 2.06 27.28
CA LYS A 771 -17.63 3.52 27.41
C LYS A 771 -18.41 4.02 28.64
N VAL A 772 -19.53 3.38 28.99
CA VAL A 772 -20.31 3.66 30.21
C VAL A 772 -19.48 3.35 31.45
N TYR A 773 -18.92 2.13 31.56
CA TYR A 773 -18.09 1.75 32.71
C TYR A 773 -16.81 2.59 32.83
N ARG A 774 -16.09 2.85 31.73
CA ARG A 774 -14.91 3.73 31.74
C ARG A 774 -15.23 5.17 32.19
N LYS A 775 -16.37 5.73 31.78
CA LYS A 775 -16.81 7.05 32.30
C LYS A 775 -17.25 6.98 33.77
N SER A 776 -17.83 5.87 34.20
CA SER A 776 -18.21 5.65 35.60
C SER A 776 -16.96 5.61 36.48
N ALA A 777 -15.93 4.86 36.09
CA ALA A 777 -14.63 4.86 36.76
C ALA A 777 -14.00 6.27 36.81
N LEU A 778 -13.99 7.00 35.70
CA LEU A 778 -13.49 8.39 35.67
C LEU A 778 -14.29 9.31 36.62
N LYS A 779 -15.62 9.18 36.66
CA LYS A 779 -16.46 9.96 37.56
C LYS A 779 -16.19 9.60 39.02
N ILE A 780 -16.09 8.31 39.36
CA ILE A 780 -15.79 7.83 40.71
C ILE A 780 -14.44 8.38 41.21
N VAL A 781 -13.40 8.37 40.36
CA VAL A 781 -12.09 8.96 40.70
C VAL A 781 -12.18 10.48 40.89
N GLN A 782 -13.00 11.18 40.11
CA GLN A 782 -13.24 12.63 40.29
C GLN A 782 -14.05 12.95 41.54
N ASP A 783 -15.08 12.17 41.85
CA ASP A 783 -15.96 12.37 43.01
C ASP A 783 -15.27 12.00 44.34
N LEU A 784 -14.25 11.13 44.31
CA LEU A 784 -13.39 10.80 45.47
C LEU A 784 -12.25 11.82 45.70
N GLY A 785 -11.80 12.50 44.65
CA GLY A 785 -10.71 13.47 44.70
C GLY A 785 -9.29 12.86 44.74
N GLU A 786 -8.30 13.63 44.29
CA GLU A 786 -6.90 13.19 44.25
C GLU A 786 -6.25 13.14 45.66
N GLU A 787 -6.74 13.93 46.61
CA GLU A 787 -6.19 14.00 47.99
C GLU A 787 -6.43 12.73 48.82
N VAL A 788 -7.39 11.89 48.44
CA VAL A 788 -7.68 10.59 49.08
C VAL A 788 -6.81 9.47 48.50
N LEU A 789 -6.00 9.76 47.47
CA LEU A 789 -5.28 8.77 46.65
C LEU A 789 -3.77 9.08 46.54
N PRO A 790 -3.00 9.07 47.65
CA PRO A 790 -1.56 9.35 47.62
C PRO A 790 -0.79 8.30 46.78
N GLU A 791 0.01 8.76 45.81
CA GLU A 791 0.77 7.86 44.91
C GLU A 791 1.72 6.90 45.65
N SER A 792 2.14 7.25 46.87
CA SER A 792 2.98 6.42 47.74
C SER A 792 2.29 5.16 48.25
N GLU A 793 0.95 5.12 48.34
CA GLU A 793 0.20 3.93 48.77
C GLU A 793 -0.12 2.97 47.62
N ALA A 794 -0.11 3.46 46.38
CA ALA A 794 -0.38 2.66 45.17
C ALA A 794 0.80 1.77 44.72
N LEU A 795 1.95 1.81 45.42
CA LEU A 795 3.13 0.99 45.14
C LEU A 795 3.10 -0.34 45.91
N THR A 796 3.48 -1.45 45.25
CA THR A 796 3.78 -2.71 45.96
C THR A 796 4.97 -2.55 46.90
N GLU A 797 5.15 -3.47 47.86
CA GLU A 797 6.31 -3.42 48.76
C GLU A 797 7.65 -3.53 48.01
N GLU A 798 7.71 -4.32 46.94
CA GLU A 798 8.82 -4.34 45.98
C GLU A 798 9.01 -2.98 45.29
N GLY A 799 7.93 -2.34 44.86
CA GLY A 799 7.93 -1.01 44.25
C GLY A 799 8.35 0.12 45.19
N LYS A 800 8.09 -0.05 46.51
CA LYS A 800 8.55 0.85 47.59
C LYS A 800 10.03 0.61 47.90
N ALA A 801 10.46 -0.65 48.04
CA ALA A 801 11.86 -1.00 48.24
C ALA A 801 12.75 -0.48 47.09
N ALA A 802 12.32 -0.64 45.83
CA ALA A 802 13.00 -0.09 44.66
C ALA A 802 12.93 1.45 44.58
N LEU A 803 12.03 2.11 45.33
CA LEU A 803 12.00 3.57 45.46
C LEU A 803 12.99 4.03 46.51
N GLU A 804 12.96 3.44 47.72
CA GLU A 804 13.96 3.68 48.77
C GLU A 804 15.38 3.40 48.29
N GLU A 805 15.61 2.34 47.51
CA GLU A 805 16.93 2.01 46.97
C GLU A 805 17.37 3.06 45.93
N SER A 806 16.46 3.56 45.10
CA SER A 806 16.75 4.67 44.17
C SER A 806 17.00 6.01 44.87
N GLU A 807 16.37 6.24 46.04
CA GLU A 807 16.58 7.43 46.86
C GLU A 807 17.88 7.34 47.67
N LYS A 808 18.22 6.17 48.22
CA LYS A 808 19.52 5.88 48.85
C LYS A 808 20.67 6.02 47.83
N GLN A 809 20.48 5.56 46.59
CA GLN A 809 21.45 5.78 45.50
C GLN A 809 21.60 7.28 45.17
N LYS A 810 20.52 8.05 45.09
CA LYS A 810 20.59 9.51 44.88
C LYS A 810 21.29 10.24 46.03
N ALA A 811 20.95 9.92 47.28
CA ALA A 811 21.59 10.50 48.46
C ALA A 811 23.10 10.20 48.50
N ALA A 812 23.51 8.98 48.14
CA ALA A 812 24.92 8.62 48.02
C ALA A 812 25.65 9.41 46.91
N LEU A 813 25.00 9.70 45.78
CA LEU A 813 25.56 10.61 44.78
C LEU A 813 25.65 12.06 45.31
N GLU A 814 24.63 12.56 46.02
CA GLU A 814 24.66 13.92 46.60
C GLU A 814 25.66 14.11 47.76
N GLU A 815 26.16 13.03 48.38
CA GLU A 815 27.29 13.12 49.32
C GLU A 815 28.65 13.09 48.60
N LEU A 816 28.76 12.35 47.49
CA LEU A 816 29.97 12.33 46.65
C LEU A 816 30.23 13.68 45.96
N ASP A 817 29.18 14.32 45.42
CA ASP A 817 29.26 15.58 44.67
C ASP A 817 29.76 16.77 45.53
N LYS A 818 29.76 16.63 46.86
CA LYS A 818 30.21 17.66 47.82
C LYS A 818 31.71 17.66 48.12
N GLN A 819 32.52 16.78 47.50
CA GLN A 819 33.95 16.66 47.80
C GLN A 819 34.91 17.04 46.64
N SER A 820 34.40 17.53 45.50
CA SER A 820 35.23 17.73 44.29
C SER A 820 34.95 19.02 43.48
N GLU A 821 35.23 20.20 44.05
CA GLU A 821 35.29 21.47 43.30
C GLU A 821 36.69 22.13 43.33
N SER A 822 37.68 21.57 42.62
CA SER A 822 38.86 22.34 42.14
C SER A 822 39.73 21.61 41.11
N GLY A 823 39.95 22.20 39.93
CA GLY A 823 41.19 22.01 39.14
C GLY A 823 41.25 20.89 38.08
N GLU A 824 40.85 21.25 36.86
CA GLU A 824 41.01 20.57 35.54
C GLU A 824 42.10 19.49 35.27
N SER A 825 41.70 18.57 34.37
CA SER A 825 42.49 17.98 33.25
C SER A 825 43.48 16.83 33.48
N THR A 826 43.05 15.59 33.18
CA THR A 826 43.60 14.75 32.07
C THR A 826 42.74 13.49 31.80
N THR A 827 43.06 12.72 30.75
CA THR A 827 42.20 11.67 30.14
C THR A 827 42.43 10.22 30.59
N THR A 828 41.38 9.43 30.77
CA THR A 828 41.18 8.02 30.28
C THR A 828 39.76 7.54 30.69
N THR A 829 38.84 7.22 29.76
CA THR A 829 38.46 5.89 29.19
C THR A 829 37.52 5.03 30.08
N GLU A 830 36.60 4.30 29.42
CA GLU A 830 35.83 3.12 29.91
C GLU A 830 34.72 3.32 30.97
N SER A 831 33.48 3.56 30.51
CA SER A 831 32.25 2.92 31.06
C SER A 831 30.96 3.08 30.21
N GLU A 832 31.01 3.01 28.87
CA GLU A 832 29.80 3.02 28.02
C GLU A 832 29.16 1.62 27.86
N GLU A 833 29.05 0.84 28.95
CA GLU A 833 28.34 -0.45 28.99
C GLU A 833 27.39 -0.53 30.20
N ALA A 834 26.50 0.46 30.37
CA ALA A 834 25.50 0.46 31.45
C ALA A 834 24.14 1.09 31.10
N THR A 835 23.88 1.41 29.82
CA THR A 835 22.72 2.22 29.39
C THR A 835 21.53 1.41 28.85
N GLU A 836 21.50 0.10 29.08
CA GLU A 836 20.31 -0.75 28.92
C GLU A 836 19.86 -1.36 30.26
N LYS A 837 19.74 -0.53 31.30
CA LYS A 837 18.92 -0.89 32.47
C LYS A 837 17.45 -0.75 32.09
N GLU A 838 16.78 -1.90 32.01
CA GLU A 838 15.35 -2.02 31.71
C GLU A 838 14.52 -1.04 32.56
N THR A 839 13.65 -0.26 31.92
CA THR A 839 12.58 0.45 32.61
C THR A 839 11.54 -0.56 33.09
N ALA A 840 11.84 -1.26 34.19
CA ALA A 840 10.90 -2.13 34.87
C ALA A 840 9.67 -1.30 35.29
N GLU A 841 8.51 -1.59 34.70
CA GLU A 841 7.24 -0.96 35.07
C GLU A 841 6.97 -1.27 36.55
N LYS A 842 7.12 -0.26 37.43
CA LYS A 842 6.89 -0.44 38.87
C LYS A 842 5.46 -0.96 39.10
N PRO A 843 5.29 -2.20 39.59
CA PRO A 843 3.96 -2.79 39.68
C PRO A 843 3.12 -2.00 40.70
N ARG A 844 1.99 -1.45 40.22
CA ARG A 844 1.06 -0.67 41.04
C ARG A 844 -0.05 -1.59 41.59
N VAL A 845 -0.41 -1.38 42.84
CA VAL A 845 -1.54 -2.07 43.51
C VAL A 845 -2.85 -1.46 42.97
N PRO A 846 -3.87 -2.26 42.60
CA PRO A 846 -5.16 -1.73 42.19
C PRO A 846 -5.86 -1.03 43.37
N LEU A 847 -6.30 0.21 43.13
CA LEU A 847 -6.99 1.02 44.14
C LEU A 847 -8.29 0.35 44.61
N LYS A 848 -8.50 0.33 45.93
CA LYS A 848 -9.76 -0.10 46.55
C LYS A 848 -10.67 1.11 46.73
N VAL A 849 -11.67 1.23 45.85
CA VAL A 849 -12.78 2.18 46.03
C VAL A 849 -13.57 1.78 47.29
N PRO A 850 -13.98 2.72 48.15
CA PRO A 850 -14.77 2.40 49.34
C PRO A 850 -16.20 1.95 48.99
N ASP A 851 -16.73 1.00 49.75
CA ASP A 851 -18.01 0.31 49.51
C ASP A 851 -19.25 1.24 49.48
N SER A 852 -19.11 2.50 49.89
CA SER A 852 -20.18 3.51 49.91
C SER A 852 -20.50 4.11 48.53
N VAL A 853 -19.72 3.81 47.49
CA VAL A 853 -19.87 4.43 46.15
C VAL A 853 -20.77 3.58 45.24
N HIS A 854 -22.08 3.83 45.33
CA HIS A 854 -23.09 3.20 44.47
C HIS A 854 -23.40 4.07 43.25
N VAL A 855 -23.31 3.51 42.03
CA VAL A 855 -23.59 4.23 40.77
C VAL A 855 -24.60 3.44 39.93
N VAL A 856 -25.87 3.84 40.01
CA VAL A 856 -26.97 3.23 39.25
C VAL A 856 -27.22 4.02 37.95
N ILE A 857 -27.20 3.32 36.82
CA ILE A 857 -27.29 3.91 35.49
C ILE A 857 -28.63 3.51 34.85
N ASN A 858 -29.46 4.53 34.61
CA ASN A 858 -30.85 4.44 34.17
C ASN A 858 -31.04 5.16 32.82
N LYS A 859 -32.19 4.92 32.17
CA LYS A 859 -32.51 5.46 30.84
C LYS A 859 -32.27 6.97 30.69
N ASP A 860 -32.55 7.77 31.73
CA ASP A 860 -32.36 9.22 31.67
C ASP A 860 -30.90 9.66 31.82
N ASN A 861 -30.18 9.15 32.82
CA ASN A 861 -28.77 9.53 33.06
C ASN A 861 -27.79 8.87 32.07
N LEU A 862 -28.22 7.84 31.32
CA LEU A 862 -27.45 7.21 30.24
C LEU A 862 -26.87 8.23 29.24
N LYS A 863 -27.58 9.34 29.00
CA LYS A 863 -27.17 10.44 28.10
C LYS A 863 -25.87 11.11 28.56
N ASP A 864 -25.60 11.20 29.86
CA ASP A 864 -24.37 11.80 30.41
C ASP A 864 -23.15 10.91 30.12
N TYR A 865 -23.35 9.59 30.13
CA TYR A 865 -22.33 8.60 29.81
C TYR A 865 -22.13 8.48 28.29
N VAL A 866 -23.20 8.20 27.53
CA VAL A 866 -23.09 7.84 26.11
C VAL A 866 -23.12 9.07 25.19
N GLY A 867 -23.78 10.16 25.58
CA GLY A 867 -24.14 11.27 24.71
C GLY A 867 -25.59 11.15 24.20
N PRO A 868 -26.04 12.05 23.31
CA PRO A 868 -27.39 11.98 22.71
C PRO A 868 -27.58 10.67 21.91
N PRO A 869 -28.83 10.18 21.76
CA PRO A 869 -29.13 8.99 20.98
C PRO A 869 -28.72 9.17 19.50
N VAL A 870 -28.20 8.11 18.91
CA VAL A 870 -27.71 8.09 17.51
C VAL A 870 -28.83 7.72 16.54
N TYR A 871 -29.82 6.97 17.02
CA TYR A 871 -30.98 6.50 16.28
C TYR A 871 -32.25 6.84 17.06
N ILE A 872 -33.25 7.39 16.39
CA ILE A 872 -34.47 7.94 17.02
C ILE A 872 -35.68 7.04 16.75
N SER A 873 -35.91 6.68 15.48
CA SER A 873 -36.93 5.72 15.06
C SER A 873 -36.50 4.98 13.79
N ASP A 874 -37.03 3.76 13.60
CA ASP A 874 -37.01 3.06 12.29
C ASP A 874 -38.26 3.39 11.45
N ARG A 875 -39.36 3.80 12.09
CA ARG A 875 -40.58 4.29 11.44
C ARG A 875 -40.39 5.77 11.04
N LEU A 876 -40.65 6.05 9.76
CA LEU A 876 -40.59 7.40 9.15
C LEU A 876 -41.97 8.09 9.09
N TYR A 877 -43.03 7.28 8.96
CA TYR A 877 -44.42 7.74 8.86
C TYR A 877 -45.30 7.01 9.89
N ASP A 878 -46.02 7.77 10.71
CA ASP A 878 -47.02 7.22 11.64
C ASP A 878 -48.32 6.82 10.94
N VAL A 879 -48.69 7.56 9.90
CA VAL A 879 -49.74 7.24 8.93
C VAL A 879 -49.12 7.36 7.55
N THR A 880 -49.21 6.31 6.73
CA THR A 880 -48.68 6.28 5.38
C THR A 880 -49.66 6.91 4.39
N PRO A 881 -49.31 8.03 3.72
CA PRO A 881 -50.19 8.66 2.73
C PRO A 881 -50.28 7.81 1.44
N PRO A 882 -51.30 8.03 0.58
CA PRO A 882 -51.42 7.34 -0.70
C PRO A 882 -50.12 7.47 -1.53
N GLY A 883 -49.66 6.35 -2.07
CA GLY A 883 -48.39 6.25 -2.78
C GLY A 883 -47.17 5.85 -1.92
N VAL A 884 -47.28 5.81 -0.60
CA VAL A 884 -46.19 5.39 0.30
C VAL A 884 -46.43 3.97 0.84
N THR A 885 -45.46 3.08 0.65
CA THR A 885 -45.53 1.67 1.07
C THR A 885 -44.28 1.23 1.82
N MET A 886 -44.44 0.41 2.87
CA MET A 886 -43.34 -0.15 3.64
C MET A 886 -42.82 -1.47 3.04
N GLY A 887 -41.52 -1.51 2.74
CA GLY A 887 -40.79 -2.68 2.24
C GLY A 887 -39.71 -3.18 3.19
N LEU A 888 -39.33 -4.45 3.06
CA LEU A 888 -38.26 -5.06 3.87
C LEU A 888 -37.03 -5.41 3.02
N ALA A 889 -35.87 -4.91 3.44
CA ALA A 889 -34.58 -5.11 2.78
C ALA A 889 -33.52 -5.70 3.72
N VAL A 890 -32.48 -6.28 3.14
CA VAL A 890 -31.27 -6.70 3.85
C VAL A 890 -30.11 -5.83 3.40
N THR A 891 -29.37 -5.30 4.37
CA THR A 891 -28.15 -4.50 4.17
C THR A 891 -26.95 -5.24 4.77
N SER A 892 -25.73 -4.76 4.52
CA SER A 892 -24.51 -5.26 5.18
C SER A 892 -24.54 -5.12 6.71
N MET A 893 -25.40 -4.26 7.26
CA MET A 893 -25.59 -4.07 8.70
C MET A 893 -26.69 -4.97 9.30
N GLY A 894 -27.42 -5.70 8.47
CA GLY A 894 -28.59 -6.50 8.84
C GLY A 894 -29.88 -6.03 8.15
N GLY A 895 -31.03 -6.50 8.66
CA GLY A 895 -32.34 -6.13 8.14
C GLY A 895 -32.70 -4.66 8.39
N SER A 896 -33.25 -4.02 7.35
CA SER A 896 -33.78 -2.67 7.39
C SER A 896 -35.19 -2.63 6.83
N VAL A 897 -36.05 -1.81 7.45
CA VAL A 897 -37.23 -1.30 6.78
C VAL A 897 -36.79 -0.25 5.75
N LEU A 898 -37.52 -0.16 4.65
CA LEU A 898 -37.45 0.92 3.67
C LEU A 898 -38.86 1.41 3.36
N TYR A 899 -38.99 2.66 2.95
CA TYR A 899 -40.22 3.19 2.37
C TYR A 899 -40.03 3.31 0.86
N VAL A 900 -41.07 3.01 0.10
CA VAL A 900 -41.16 3.29 -1.34
C VAL A 900 -42.22 4.37 -1.51
N GLU A 901 -41.82 5.50 -2.09
CA GLU A 901 -42.63 6.70 -2.20
C GLU A 901 -42.90 6.98 -3.69
N SER A 902 -44.15 6.85 -4.12
CA SER A 902 -44.57 7.23 -5.48
C SER A 902 -45.33 8.54 -5.43
N ILE A 903 -44.89 9.53 -6.22
CA ILE A 903 -45.57 10.83 -6.36
C ILE A 903 -45.80 11.22 -7.82
N VAL A 904 -46.80 12.06 -8.07
CA VAL A 904 -47.07 12.65 -9.40
C VAL A 904 -46.24 13.92 -9.59
N GLN A 905 -45.51 14.01 -10.71
CA GLN A 905 -44.63 15.15 -11.03
C GLN A 905 -45.34 16.30 -11.75
N SER A 906 -46.49 16.05 -12.40
CA SER A 906 -47.20 17.04 -13.21
C SER A 906 -48.72 16.79 -13.21
N PRO A 907 -49.56 17.83 -13.21
CA PRO A 907 -51.02 17.69 -13.27
C PRO A 907 -51.49 16.75 -14.40
N LEU A 908 -52.48 15.92 -14.12
CA LEU A 908 -53.05 14.94 -15.05
C LEU A 908 -53.87 15.65 -16.13
N ARG A 909 -53.30 15.80 -17.34
CA ARG A 909 -54.00 16.24 -18.55
C ARG A 909 -54.02 15.13 -19.59
N GLU A 910 -55.03 15.12 -20.46
CA GLU A 910 -55.17 14.15 -21.55
C GLU A 910 -53.97 14.16 -22.53
N SER A 911 -53.33 15.33 -22.67
CA SER A 911 -52.16 15.58 -23.51
C SER A 911 -50.83 15.05 -22.96
N ASN A 912 -50.77 14.59 -21.71
CA ASN A 912 -49.54 14.02 -21.13
C ASN A 912 -49.22 12.64 -21.70
N GLN A 913 -47.93 12.42 -21.97
CA GLN A 913 -47.34 11.08 -22.09
C GLN A 913 -46.90 10.56 -20.71
N PRO A 914 -47.02 9.26 -20.44
CA PRO A 914 -46.62 8.67 -19.17
C PRO A 914 -45.09 8.55 -19.07
N SER A 915 -44.53 8.86 -17.90
CA SER A 915 -43.10 8.70 -17.64
C SER A 915 -42.83 8.20 -16.23
N LEU A 916 -41.86 7.31 -16.08
CA LEU A 916 -41.39 6.82 -14.78
C LEU A 916 -39.98 7.38 -14.52
N GLN A 917 -39.84 8.20 -13.48
CA GLN A 917 -38.54 8.60 -12.93
C GLN A 917 -38.26 7.82 -11.64
N ILE A 918 -37.00 7.47 -11.40
CA ILE A 918 -36.60 6.57 -10.30
C ILE A 918 -35.35 7.15 -9.62
N THR A 919 -35.41 7.33 -8.30
CA THR A 919 -34.26 7.78 -7.49
C THR A 919 -34.10 6.98 -6.19
N GLY A 920 -33.01 7.22 -5.45
CA GLY A 920 -32.70 6.47 -4.21
C GLY A 920 -31.45 5.58 -4.27
N ASN A 921 -30.54 5.83 -5.23
CA ASN A 921 -29.29 5.08 -5.44
C ASN A 921 -29.52 3.57 -5.68
N LEU A 922 -30.40 3.29 -6.64
CA LEU A 922 -30.77 1.92 -7.04
C LEU A 922 -29.82 1.40 -8.12
N LYS A 923 -29.33 0.17 -7.94
CA LYS A 923 -28.52 -0.58 -8.92
C LYS A 923 -29.40 -1.23 -10.00
N GLN A 924 -28.76 -1.89 -10.97
CA GLN A 924 -29.38 -2.33 -12.22
C GLN A 924 -30.59 -3.26 -12.01
N VAL A 925 -30.45 -4.30 -11.19
CA VAL A 925 -31.52 -5.29 -10.94
C VAL A 925 -32.75 -4.64 -10.31
N MET A 926 -32.53 -3.66 -9.43
CA MET A 926 -33.61 -2.89 -8.80
C MET A 926 -34.33 -1.95 -9.79
N LYS A 927 -33.61 -1.36 -10.76
CA LYS A 927 -34.23 -0.57 -11.85
C LYS A 927 -35.08 -1.45 -12.77
N GLU A 928 -34.59 -2.63 -13.13
CA GLU A 928 -35.32 -3.63 -13.92
C GLU A 928 -36.58 -4.09 -13.16
N SER A 929 -36.45 -4.43 -11.88
CA SER A 929 -37.57 -4.75 -10.98
C SER A 929 -38.62 -3.63 -10.92
N SER A 930 -38.21 -2.36 -10.82
CA SER A 930 -39.15 -1.22 -10.84
C SER A 930 -39.88 -1.05 -12.19
N THR A 931 -39.24 -1.42 -13.29
CA THR A 931 -39.82 -1.38 -14.64
C THR A 931 -40.84 -2.50 -14.84
N ILE A 932 -40.56 -3.69 -14.30
CA ILE A 932 -41.49 -4.82 -14.23
C ILE A 932 -42.70 -4.45 -13.36
N ALA A 933 -42.45 -3.89 -12.16
CA ALA A 933 -43.49 -3.48 -11.21
C ALA A 933 -44.46 -2.45 -11.80
N TYR A 934 -43.97 -1.46 -12.56
CA TYR A 934 -44.78 -0.46 -13.26
C TYR A 934 -45.55 -1.04 -14.45
N SER A 935 -44.92 -1.94 -15.22
CA SER A 935 -45.58 -2.63 -16.34
C SER A 935 -46.72 -3.53 -15.85
N PHE A 936 -46.52 -4.22 -14.73
CA PHE A 936 -47.54 -5.03 -14.10
C PHE A 936 -48.66 -4.18 -13.45
N ALA A 937 -48.33 -3.10 -12.74
CA ALA A 937 -49.33 -2.17 -12.19
C ALA A 937 -50.26 -1.62 -13.27
N LYS A 938 -49.73 -1.30 -14.47
CA LYS A 938 -50.55 -0.93 -15.64
C LYS A 938 -51.48 -2.06 -16.09
N SER A 939 -50.99 -3.31 -16.12
CA SER A 939 -51.83 -4.46 -16.47
C SER A 939 -52.96 -4.70 -15.46
N VAL A 940 -52.72 -4.45 -14.16
CA VAL A 940 -53.75 -4.52 -13.12
C VAL A 940 -54.81 -3.44 -13.33
N MET A 941 -54.40 -2.17 -13.45
CA MET A 941 -55.35 -1.06 -13.68
C MET A 941 -56.19 -1.27 -14.95
N ALA A 942 -55.58 -1.65 -16.07
CA ALA A 942 -56.29 -1.89 -17.33
C ALA A 942 -57.30 -3.07 -17.27
N LYS A 943 -57.13 -4.02 -16.34
CA LYS A 943 -58.03 -5.17 -16.16
C LYS A 943 -59.14 -4.92 -15.14
N GLN A 944 -58.83 -4.24 -14.04
CA GLN A 944 -59.74 -4.08 -12.89
C GLN A 944 -60.41 -2.70 -12.83
N PHE A 945 -59.76 -1.66 -13.36
CA PHE A 945 -60.21 -0.25 -13.28
C PHE A 945 -60.08 0.45 -14.65
N PRO A 946 -60.73 -0.07 -15.71
CA PRO A 946 -60.50 0.38 -17.09
C PRO A 946 -60.89 1.84 -17.36
N ASN A 947 -61.69 2.47 -16.50
CA ASN A 947 -62.03 3.90 -16.63
C ASN A 947 -61.01 4.81 -15.91
N ASN A 948 -60.12 4.26 -15.07
CA ASN A 948 -59.07 5.00 -14.38
C ASN A 948 -57.73 4.95 -15.15
N GLN A 949 -57.61 5.82 -16.16
CA GLN A 949 -56.43 5.99 -17.02
C GLN A 949 -55.22 6.66 -16.32
N PHE A 950 -55.18 6.74 -14.98
CA PHE A 950 -54.14 7.46 -14.23
C PHE A 950 -52.71 7.03 -14.62
N LEU A 951 -52.39 5.73 -14.60
CA LEU A 951 -51.04 5.25 -14.96
C LEU A 951 -50.70 5.45 -16.44
N GLU A 952 -51.68 5.71 -17.31
CA GLU A 952 -51.47 5.97 -18.74
C GLU A 952 -51.10 7.42 -19.05
N LYS A 953 -51.45 8.36 -18.17
CA LYS A 953 -51.23 9.81 -18.33
C LYS A 953 -50.32 10.43 -17.28
N ALA A 954 -50.11 9.77 -16.14
CA ALA A 954 -49.29 10.29 -15.05
C ALA A 954 -47.79 10.27 -15.39
N LYS A 955 -47.11 11.35 -15.00
CA LYS A 955 -45.64 11.37 -14.85
C LYS A 955 -45.35 11.09 -13.39
N ILE A 956 -44.76 9.93 -13.10
CA ILE A 956 -44.58 9.40 -11.74
C ILE A 956 -43.10 9.41 -11.40
N HIS A 957 -42.78 9.83 -10.17
CA HIS A 957 -41.48 9.70 -9.57
C HIS A 957 -41.56 8.68 -8.43
N VAL A 958 -40.75 7.62 -8.51
CA VAL A 958 -40.56 6.64 -7.43
C VAL A 958 -39.25 6.95 -6.72
N HIS A 959 -39.34 7.25 -5.43
CA HIS A 959 -38.20 7.46 -4.55
C HIS A 959 -38.07 6.32 -3.54
N VAL A 960 -36.84 5.98 -3.18
CA VAL A 960 -36.51 5.08 -2.07
C VAL A 960 -35.48 5.78 -1.18
N PRO A 961 -35.87 6.31 0.00
CA PRO A 961 -35.01 7.06 0.91
C PRO A 961 -33.69 6.35 1.30
N ASP A 962 -32.78 7.08 1.94
CA ASP A 962 -31.37 6.70 2.16
C ASP A 962 -30.57 6.54 0.86
N GLY A 963 -30.47 7.60 0.06
CA GLY A 963 -29.66 7.62 -1.17
C GLY A 963 -28.14 7.40 -0.96
N ALA A 964 -27.63 7.49 0.26
CA ALA A 964 -26.23 7.21 0.57
C ALA A 964 -25.88 5.70 0.48
N VAL A 965 -26.86 4.81 0.72
CA VAL A 965 -26.65 3.36 0.69
C VAL A 965 -27.10 2.80 -0.67
N PRO A 966 -26.23 2.13 -1.44
CA PRO A 966 -26.60 1.57 -2.75
C PRO A 966 -27.53 0.36 -2.56
N LYS A 967 -28.71 0.39 -3.19
CA LYS A 967 -29.75 -0.64 -3.05
C LYS A 967 -29.79 -1.55 -4.27
N ASP A 968 -29.92 -2.84 -4.06
CA ASP A 968 -29.86 -3.85 -5.13
C ASP A 968 -30.69 -5.10 -4.79
N GLY A 969 -31.08 -5.83 -5.84
CA GLY A 969 -31.90 -7.04 -5.74
C GLY A 969 -33.41 -6.81 -5.95
N PRO A 970 -34.15 -7.82 -6.47
CA PRO A 970 -35.51 -7.64 -6.97
C PRO A 970 -36.62 -7.78 -5.91
N SER A 971 -36.27 -8.07 -4.65
CA SER A 971 -37.24 -8.45 -3.58
C SER A 971 -38.16 -7.34 -3.05
N ALA A 972 -38.22 -6.20 -3.75
CA ALA A 972 -39.11 -5.07 -3.52
C ALA A 972 -40.16 -4.90 -4.63
N GLY A 973 -40.24 -5.82 -5.60
CA GLY A 973 -41.17 -5.75 -6.73
C GLY A 973 -42.63 -5.57 -6.29
N ILE A 974 -43.10 -6.37 -5.34
CA ILE A 974 -44.46 -6.23 -4.80
C ILE A 974 -44.67 -4.89 -4.05
N THR A 975 -43.65 -4.39 -3.36
CA THR A 975 -43.70 -3.10 -2.65
C THR A 975 -43.85 -1.93 -3.64
N MET A 976 -43.10 -1.96 -4.74
CA MET A 976 -43.15 -0.95 -5.79
C MET A 976 -44.49 -0.97 -6.54
N THR A 977 -45.02 -2.13 -6.91
CA THR A 977 -46.37 -2.23 -7.50
C THR A 977 -47.44 -1.71 -6.53
N THR A 978 -47.35 -2.05 -5.24
CA THR A 978 -48.31 -1.57 -4.24
C THR A 978 -48.26 -0.05 -4.07
N SER A 979 -47.07 0.55 -4.01
CA SER A 979 -46.88 2.02 -3.96
C SER A 979 -47.50 2.70 -5.19
N LEU A 980 -47.28 2.14 -6.39
CA LEU A 980 -47.86 2.68 -7.63
C LEU A 980 -49.39 2.54 -7.69
N LEU A 981 -49.95 1.43 -7.20
CA LEU A 981 -51.40 1.21 -7.15
C LEU A 981 -52.08 2.04 -6.06
N SER A 982 -51.50 2.18 -4.87
CA SER A 982 -51.99 3.06 -3.81
C SER A 982 -52.09 4.52 -4.30
N LEU A 983 -51.10 4.99 -5.06
CA LEU A 983 -51.14 6.31 -5.69
C LEU A 983 -52.23 6.41 -6.78
N ALA A 984 -52.39 5.39 -7.63
CA ALA A 984 -53.39 5.37 -8.70
C ALA A 984 -54.83 5.24 -8.19
N LEU A 985 -55.02 4.58 -7.06
CA LEU A 985 -56.31 4.39 -6.38
C LEU A 985 -56.65 5.54 -5.41
N ASP A 986 -55.66 6.32 -4.98
CA ASP A 986 -55.75 7.32 -3.89
C ASP A 986 -56.26 6.69 -2.58
N SER A 987 -55.70 5.52 -2.25
CA SER A 987 -56.03 4.76 -1.05
C SER A 987 -54.78 4.63 -0.18
N PRO A 988 -54.80 5.12 1.08
CA PRO A 988 -53.69 4.90 2.01
C PRO A 988 -53.58 3.42 2.40
N ILE A 989 -52.41 3.03 2.88
CA ILE A 989 -52.08 1.66 3.33
C ILE A 989 -51.96 1.68 4.87
N ASP A 990 -52.23 0.54 5.53
CA ASP A 990 -51.97 0.37 6.96
C ASP A 990 -50.44 0.42 7.24
N PRO A 991 -49.95 1.38 8.04
CA PRO A 991 -48.52 1.57 8.32
C PRO A 991 -47.90 0.47 9.20
N THR A 992 -48.67 -0.54 9.61
CA THR A 992 -48.20 -1.73 10.34
C THR A 992 -48.00 -2.96 9.45
N ILE A 993 -48.36 -2.89 8.16
CA ILE A 993 -48.09 -3.93 7.17
C ILE A 993 -46.73 -3.66 6.51
N ALA A 994 -45.85 -4.65 6.50
CA ALA A 994 -44.60 -4.65 5.73
C ALA A 994 -44.60 -5.80 4.72
N MET A 995 -43.98 -5.61 3.55
CA MET A 995 -44.00 -6.62 2.48
C MET A 995 -42.64 -6.79 1.79
N THR A 996 -42.40 -7.99 1.27
CA THR A 996 -41.23 -8.30 0.45
C THR A 996 -41.51 -9.48 -0.48
N GLY A 997 -41.02 -9.39 -1.71
CA GLY A 997 -41.28 -10.36 -2.76
C GLY A 997 -40.74 -9.86 -4.09
N GLU A 998 -40.10 -10.74 -4.85
CA GLU A 998 -39.84 -10.51 -6.27
C GLU A 998 -41.15 -10.76 -7.06
N LEU A 999 -41.34 -10.04 -8.16
CA LEU A 999 -42.59 -10.01 -8.93
C LEU A 999 -42.32 -10.21 -10.42
N THR A 1000 -43.03 -11.14 -11.05
CA THR A 1000 -42.96 -11.35 -12.51
C THR A 1000 -43.90 -10.41 -13.27
N LEU A 1001 -43.67 -10.23 -14.57
CA LEU A 1001 -44.62 -9.55 -15.48
C LEU A 1001 -46.01 -10.22 -15.54
N THR A 1002 -46.14 -11.47 -15.10
CA THR A 1002 -47.43 -12.19 -14.99
C THR A 1002 -48.11 -12.04 -13.63
N GLY A 1003 -47.45 -11.42 -12.65
CA GLY A 1003 -47.98 -11.24 -11.30
C GLY A 1003 -47.70 -12.38 -10.31
N LYS A 1004 -46.84 -13.36 -10.65
CA LYS A 1004 -46.40 -14.37 -9.67
C LYS A 1004 -45.40 -13.71 -8.71
N VAL A 1005 -45.54 -14.00 -7.43
CA VAL A 1005 -44.54 -13.68 -6.41
C VAL A 1005 -43.48 -14.79 -6.39
N LEU A 1006 -42.19 -14.43 -6.35
CA LEU A 1006 -41.07 -15.37 -6.33
C LEU A 1006 -40.32 -15.34 -5.00
N ARG A 1007 -39.71 -16.50 -4.66
CA ARG A 1007 -38.91 -16.71 -3.43
C ARG A 1007 -37.83 -15.65 -3.26
N ILE A 1008 -37.63 -15.20 -2.03
CA ILE A 1008 -36.63 -14.20 -1.62
C ILE A 1008 -35.60 -14.78 -0.65
N GLY A 1009 -34.43 -14.14 -0.55
CA GLY A 1009 -33.48 -14.37 0.54
C GLY A 1009 -33.73 -13.49 1.77
N GLY A 1010 -33.20 -13.92 2.92
CA GLY A 1010 -33.07 -13.12 4.14
C GLY A 1010 -34.37 -12.85 4.90
N LEU A 1011 -35.32 -13.80 4.92
CA LEU A 1011 -36.61 -13.62 5.60
C LEU A 1011 -36.45 -13.38 7.11
N ARG A 1012 -35.49 -14.03 7.76
CA ARG A 1012 -35.18 -13.85 9.19
C ARG A 1012 -34.80 -12.40 9.50
N GLU A 1013 -33.83 -11.85 8.78
CA GLU A 1013 -33.35 -10.48 8.95
C GLU A 1013 -34.45 -9.46 8.67
N LYS A 1014 -35.25 -9.69 7.62
CA LYS A 1014 -36.41 -8.87 7.26
C LYS A 1014 -37.50 -8.88 8.33
N THR A 1015 -37.83 -10.04 8.90
CA THR A 1015 -38.83 -10.16 9.97
C THR A 1015 -38.36 -9.49 11.28
N VAL A 1016 -37.07 -9.61 11.62
CA VAL A 1016 -36.48 -8.89 12.76
C VAL A 1016 -36.53 -7.36 12.55
N ALA A 1017 -36.34 -6.87 11.32
CA ALA A 1017 -36.51 -5.45 11.00
C ALA A 1017 -37.97 -4.99 11.12
N ALA A 1018 -38.92 -5.81 10.65
CA ALA A 1018 -40.36 -5.54 10.79
C ALA A 1018 -40.78 -5.46 12.27
N ARG A 1019 -40.40 -6.45 13.09
CA ARG A 1019 -40.64 -6.45 14.56
C ARG A 1019 -40.04 -5.19 15.22
N ARG A 1020 -38.83 -4.77 14.81
CA ARG A 1020 -38.17 -3.56 15.32
C ARG A 1020 -38.89 -2.24 14.95
N ALA A 1021 -39.56 -2.20 13.80
CA ALA A 1021 -40.33 -1.04 13.35
C ALA A 1021 -41.80 -1.04 13.83
N GLY A 1022 -42.21 -2.04 14.62
CA GLY A 1022 -43.59 -2.16 15.14
C GLY A 1022 -44.59 -2.67 14.10
N CYS A 1023 -44.14 -3.35 13.05
CA CYS A 1023 -45.02 -3.99 12.07
C CYS A 1023 -45.74 -5.19 12.70
N LYS A 1024 -47.05 -5.28 12.47
CA LYS A 1024 -47.88 -6.40 12.94
C LYS A 1024 -47.99 -7.51 11.92
N THR A 1025 -47.88 -7.18 10.62
CA THR A 1025 -48.11 -8.12 9.52
C THR A 1025 -46.95 -8.07 8.54
N VAL A 1026 -46.42 -9.24 8.19
CA VAL A 1026 -45.37 -9.39 7.17
C VAL A 1026 -45.90 -10.24 6.02
N ILE A 1027 -45.98 -9.63 4.83
CA ILE A 1027 -46.34 -10.33 3.58
C ILE A 1027 -45.06 -10.84 2.91
N PHE A 1028 -44.99 -12.14 2.63
CA PHE A 1028 -43.84 -12.82 2.05
C PHE A 1028 -44.26 -13.88 1.00
N PRO A 1029 -43.36 -14.42 0.16
CA PRO A 1029 -43.72 -15.39 -0.88
C PRO A 1029 -44.12 -16.77 -0.32
N GLU A 1030 -45.11 -17.44 -0.93
CA GLU A 1030 -45.50 -18.84 -0.58
C GLU A 1030 -44.28 -19.78 -0.61
N ASP A 1031 -43.39 -19.61 -1.59
CA ASP A 1031 -42.13 -20.37 -1.77
C ASP A 1031 -41.12 -20.21 -0.59
N ASN A 1032 -41.37 -19.33 0.38
CA ASN A 1032 -40.55 -19.13 1.60
C ASN A 1032 -41.22 -19.67 2.89
N LEU A 1033 -42.33 -20.42 2.82
CA LEU A 1033 -43.04 -20.90 4.01
C LEU A 1033 -42.18 -21.80 4.93
N SER A 1034 -41.25 -22.57 4.37
CA SER A 1034 -40.22 -23.30 5.13
C SER A 1034 -39.40 -22.37 6.04
N ASP A 1035 -38.94 -21.28 5.46
CA ASP A 1035 -38.01 -20.34 6.08
C ASP A 1035 -38.71 -19.53 7.18
N TRP A 1036 -40.03 -19.36 7.08
CA TRP A 1036 -40.88 -18.81 8.15
C TRP A 1036 -41.09 -19.82 9.29
N LEU A 1037 -41.32 -21.10 8.97
CA LEU A 1037 -41.48 -22.15 9.98
C LEU A 1037 -40.20 -22.34 10.81
N GLU A 1038 -39.02 -22.24 10.20
CA GLU A 1038 -37.71 -22.30 10.87
C GLU A 1038 -37.40 -21.09 11.80
N LEU A 1039 -38.15 -19.99 11.74
CA LEU A 1039 -37.89 -18.83 12.62
C LEU A 1039 -38.17 -19.19 14.10
N PRO A 1040 -37.28 -18.82 15.05
CA PRO A 1040 -37.55 -18.91 16.48
C PRO A 1040 -38.86 -18.22 16.88
N GLU A 1041 -39.57 -18.79 17.85
CA GLU A 1041 -40.86 -18.30 18.36
C GLU A 1041 -40.77 -16.85 18.82
N ASN A 1042 -39.68 -16.47 19.49
CA ASN A 1042 -39.33 -15.10 19.90
C ASN A 1042 -39.32 -14.07 18.75
N ILE A 1043 -39.22 -14.49 17.49
CA ILE A 1043 -39.26 -13.60 16.30
C ILE A 1043 -40.69 -13.53 15.72
N LYS A 1044 -41.46 -14.62 15.84
CA LYS A 1044 -42.88 -14.70 15.46
C LYS A 1044 -43.79 -13.98 16.46
N GLU A 1045 -43.41 -13.91 17.73
CA GLU A 1045 -44.13 -13.20 18.78
C GLU A 1045 -44.31 -11.70 18.45
N GLY A 1046 -45.56 -11.34 18.15
CA GLY A 1046 -45.98 -9.99 17.77
C GLY A 1046 -46.07 -9.73 16.25
N VAL A 1047 -45.75 -10.71 15.39
CA VAL A 1047 -45.75 -10.54 13.93
C VAL A 1047 -46.49 -11.69 13.23
N GLU A 1048 -47.62 -11.38 12.60
CA GLU A 1048 -48.38 -12.31 11.75
C GLU A 1048 -47.72 -12.40 10.36
N GLY A 1049 -47.32 -13.61 9.96
CA GLY A 1049 -46.77 -13.86 8.63
C GLY A 1049 -47.85 -14.31 7.64
N ARG A 1050 -48.02 -13.59 6.52
CA ARG A 1050 -48.97 -13.94 5.46
C ARG A 1050 -48.24 -14.35 4.17
N PRO A 1051 -48.30 -15.63 3.76
CA PRO A 1051 -47.75 -16.07 2.49
C PRO A 1051 -48.62 -15.60 1.32
N ALA A 1052 -47.99 -15.18 0.22
CA ALA A 1052 -48.64 -14.80 -1.03
C ALA A 1052 -47.97 -15.50 -2.23
N ARG A 1053 -48.78 -16.03 -3.14
CA ARG A 1053 -48.34 -16.75 -4.35
C ARG A 1053 -48.42 -15.87 -5.58
N TRP A 1054 -49.48 -15.06 -5.65
CA TRP A 1054 -49.76 -14.10 -6.70
C TRP A 1054 -49.98 -12.71 -6.11
N TYR A 1055 -49.84 -11.68 -6.94
CA TYR A 1055 -50.08 -10.31 -6.51
C TYR A 1055 -51.57 -10.03 -6.20
N SER A 1056 -52.52 -10.85 -6.68
CA SER A 1056 -53.91 -10.83 -6.21
C SER A 1056 -54.00 -10.92 -4.70
N ASP A 1057 -53.29 -11.90 -4.13
CA ASP A 1057 -53.30 -12.23 -2.71
C ASP A 1057 -52.72 -11.05 -1.90
N VAL A 1058 -51.70 -10.38 -2.46
CA VAL A 1058 -51.11 -9.15 -1.91
C VAL A 1058 -52.08 -7.96 -2.00
N PHE A 1059 -52.82 -7.82 -3.10
CA PHE A 1059 -53.78 -6.74 -3.32
C PHE A 1059 -54.97 -6.83 -2.37
N ASP A 1060 -55.59 -8.02 -2.26
CA ASP A 1060 -56.75 -8.27 -1.41
C ASP A 1060 -56.42 -8.10 0.08
N LEU A 1061 -55.18 -8.43 0.48
CA LEU A 1061 -54.67 -8.20 1.84
C LEU A 1061 -54.43 -6.72 2.19
N ILE A 1062 -54.23 -5.86 1.19
CA ILE A 1062 -53.85 -4.44 1.39
C ILE A 1062 -55.03 -3.49 1.17
N PHE A 1063 -55.96 -3.85 0.28
CA PHE A 1063 -57.15 -3.04 -0.06
C PHE A 1063 -58.48 -3.74 0.27
N PRO A 1064 -58.68 -4.33 1.47
CA PRO A 1064 -59.84 -5.19 1.78
C PRO A 1064 -61.20 -4.48 1.77
N ASN A 1065 -61.22 -3.14 1.85
CA ASN A 1065 -62.44 -2.30 1.86
C ASN A 1065 -62.44 -1.29 0.70
N LEU A 1066 -61.90 -1.66 -0.47
CA LEU A 1066 -61.79 -0.74 -1.60
C LEU A 1066 -63.15 -0.40 -2.21
N ASP A 1067 -63.47 0.90 -2.26
CA ASP A 1067 -64.62 1.40 -3.02
C ASP A 1067 -64.28 1.36 -4.52
N HIS A 1068 -64.71 0.30 -5.19
CA HIS A 1068 -64.46 0.09 -6.62
C HIS A 1068 -65.07 1.20 -7.52
N GLU A 1069 -66.16 1.85 -7.11
CA GLU A 1069 -66.76 2.94 -7.89
C GLU A 1069 -65.94 4.24 -7.79
N LYS A 1070 -65.40 4.56 -6.61
CA LYS A 1070 -64.46 5.68 -6.43
C LYS A 1070 -63.12 5.37 -7.09
N ALA A 1071 -62.61 4.15 -6.96
CA ALA A 1071 -61.34 3.70 -7.54
C ALA A 1071 -61.32 3.70 -9.08
N ASN A 1072 -62.47 3.45 -9.72
CA ASN A 1072 -62.60 3.42 -11.18
C ASN A 1072 -62.87 4.82 -11.80
N LYS A 1073 -63.01 5.89 -11.01
CA LYS A 1073 -63.23 7.25 -11.55
C LYS A 1073 -61.91 7.85 -12.07
N SER A 1074 -61.92 8.29 -13.32
CA SER A 1074 -60.79 9.04 -13.89
C SER A 1074 -60.54 10.34 -13.11
N ARG A 1075 -59.27 10.60 -12.77
CA ARG A 1075 -58.79 11.85 -12.16
C ARG A 1075 -58.10 12.79 -13.15
N ILE A 1076 -58.33 12.60 -14.45
CA ILE A 1076 -57.76 13.45 -15.49
C ILE A 1076 -58.54 14.77 -15.54
N ILE A 1077 -57.82 15.89 -15.53
CA ILE A 1077 -58.37 17.22 -15.74
C ILE A 1077 -58.64 17.37 -17.24
N GLN A 1078 -59.91 17.52 -17.61
CA GLN A 1078 -60.31 17.86 -18.97
C GLN A 1078 -59.93 19.31 -19.27
N ASP A 1079 -59.17 19.53 -20.35
CA ASP A 1079 -58.77 20.86 -20.82
C ASP A 1079 -59.98 21.58 -21.48
N GLY A 1080 -61.04 21.84 -20.71
CA GLY A 1080 -62.27 22.50 -21.19
C GLY A 1080 -63.32 22.89 -20.13
N THR A 1081 -63.45 22.15 -19.03
CA THR A 1081 -64.57 22.32 -18.06
C THR A 1081 -64.32 23.35 -16.95
N ALA A 1082 -63.34 24.25 -17.11
CA ALA A 1082 -63.00 25.30 -16.14
C ALA A 1082 -63.70 26.66 -16.44
N LYS A 1083 -64.89 26.63 -17.04
CA LYS A 1083 -65.63 27.84 -17.48
C LYS A 1083 -67.13 27.87 -17.15
N SER A 1084 -67.63 26.89 -16.39
CA SER A 1084 -69.08 26.70 -16.16
C SER A 1084 -69.46 26.41 -14.71
N LYS A 1085 -68.59 26.75 -13.73
CA LYS A 1085 -68.92 26.64 -12.29
C LYS A 1085 -68.92 27.97 -11.56
N ASP A 1086 -68.04 28.90 -11.95
CA ASP A 1086 -68.04 30.25 -11.39
C ASP A 1086 -69.33 31.02 -11.79
N SER A 1087 -69.87 30.72 -12.97
CA SER A 1087 -71.07 31.35 -13.56
C SER A 1087 -72.41 30.96 -12.92
N GLU A 1088 -72.44 29.98 -12.01
CA GLU A 1088 -73.66 29.62 -11.24
C GLU A 1088 -73.63 30.15 -9.81
N VAL A 1089 -72.47 30.62 -9.32
CA VAL A 1089 -72.35 31.26 -7.99
C VAL A 1089 -72.67 32.76 -8.09
N GLU A 1090 -72.13 33.46 -9.10
CA GLU A 1090 -72.40 34.90 -9.34
C GLU A 1090 -73.86 35.24 -9.70
N LYS A 1091 -74.77 34.26 -9.72
CA LYS A 1091 -76.22 34.46 -9.96
C LYS A 1091 -77.12 34.11 -8.78
N ALA A 1092 -76.55 33.76 -7.63
CA ALA A 1092 -77.29 33.42 -6.42
C ALA A 1092 -77.19 34.47 -5.30
N GLU A 1093 -76.42 35.55 -5.49
CA GLU A 1093 -76.17 36.59 -4.46
C GLU A 1093 -76.71 37.99 -4.85
N ASP A 1094 -77.38 38.15 -6.00
CA ASP A 1094 -77.82 39.45 -6.54
C ASP A 1094 -79.34 39.51 -6.86
N SER A 1095 -80.13 38.57 -6.33
CA SER A 1095 -81.61 38.63 -6.34
C SER A 1095 -82.26 37.77 -5.24
N ASP A 1096 -83.05 38.42 -4.38
CA ASP A 1096 -83.92 37.93 -3.29
C ASP A 1096 -83.27 37.18 -2.09
#